data_AF-A0A3D5MVS3-F1
#
_entry.id   AF-A0A3D5MVS3-F1
#
_cell.length_a   1.000
_cell.length_b   1.000
_cell.length_c   1.000
_cell.angle_alpha   90.00
_cell.angle_beta   90.00
_cell.angle_gamma   90.00
#
_symmetry.space_group_name_H-M   'P 1'
#
loop_
_entity.id
_entity.type
_entity.pdbx_description
1 polymer ?
#
loop_
_entity_poly.entity_id
_entity_poly.type
_entity_poly.pdbx_seq_one_letter_code
_entity_poly.pdbx_strand_id
1 'polypeptide(L)'
;MNIKKKLITFIVMLAMIVSFVPIKGVQAATTDFDIISSTKVTAKQAKNWAKSKGATDTFANLAELYWKYSDECGDVNPAIAYVQAAKETGYGKFGGVLDESYHNPCGLKTSAGGGDYDKNAHQKFDSWSEGIQAHMDHLALYAGAKGYPKDNTYDPRHFVTIKGKATTTNELSTRWAPSSTYGEEVGKLYMNLMDYAGVEYSTSNNNSNVSDSDSSSNEEPNPGSVEKKPQDLNVNSVLGEVKPEADKSEADDKVLITSSKGWKLEDGKWYYYKDDGIKAVGWIKPDSNWYYLDSETGAMKTGWLKSNNDWYYLKSSGAMAKGWELVGGKWYFMNVNTGVMETGIKNDGSHLYYLESSGAMNTTRGWKKINDKWYYMQSNGQVTLGWYKENNTWYYLQGDGSMVTGLNKINGNTYSFNSSGAMEKGWKSINNNWYYFNNSGEMATGWINDRGTSYYLYDNGAMAKGWIKLGSSWYFLNSSGAMATGWVTSNGDMYYLDTSTGRMLTNTTIDGYKIGSNGKRGSKVSSSNGSNSANQNQKPSQGPSTPLKPSTGNGKTIYVDAGHDYGKDYGSETILDGIKYSESDLNMQVADKLKKELQNRGYNVIMTRELGERPSFSSLVESLSYRVNKANNSDAVLFISIHHNSAGETAQGIETLYSDRSQDSAFGGKYDSLRIATSKRLATSINNNIANKLNLVNRGEKDQNLYVCRNVKMPAVLVETGFITNKEEAKRCADPASQQKVAEAIAEVIESNF
;
A
#
# COMPACT_ATOMS: atom_id res chain seq x y z
N MET A 1 2.05 -48.61 -38.75
CA MET A 1 2.85 -49.49 -37.86
C MET A 1 4.31 -49.05 -37.94
N ASN A 2 4.91 -48.73 -36.78
CA ASN A 2 6.35 -48.65 -36.39
C ASN A 2 7.30 -47.71 -37.17
N ILE A 3 7.81 -46.57 -36.64
CA ILE A 3 8.64 -46.24 -35.43
C ILE A 3 10.09 -46.79 -35.50
N LYS A 4 11.12 -45.91 -35.51
CA LYS A 4 12.08 -45.64 -34.38
C LYS A 4 13.28 -44.74 -34.72
N LYS A 5 13.61 -43.91 -33.71
CA LYS A 5 14.72 -42.95 -33.53
C LYS A 5 16.02 -43.60 -33.05
N LYS A 6 17.14 -42.85 -33.18
CA LYS A 6 18.27 -42.55 -32.23
C LYS A 6 19.60 -42.48 -33.03
N LEU A 7 20.71 -41.82 -32.68
CA LEU A 7 21.28 -40.88 -31.67
C LEU A 7 22.78 -40.75 -32.10
N ILE A 8 23.56 -39.70 -31.76
CA ILE A 8 25.00 -39.75 -31.32
C ILE A 8 25.64 -38.34 -31.13
N THR A 9 26.54 -38.31 -30.14
CA THR A 9 27.37 -37.31 -29.41
C THR A 9 28.64 -36.82 -30.15
N PHE A 10 29.24 -35.64 -29.84
CA PHE A 10 30.66 -35.41 -29.36
C PHE A 10 31.11 -33.92 -29.15
N ILE A 11 32.29 -33.78 -28.50
CA ILE A 11 33.00 -32.74 -27.70
C ILE A 11 33.77 -31.64 -28.50
N VAL A 12 34.17 -30.49 -27.87
CA VAL A 12 35.57 -29.91 -27.78
C VAL A 12 35.65 -28.53 -27.06
N MET A 13 36.72 -28.34 -26.26
CA MET A 13 37.14 -27.17 -25.45
C MET A 13 37.76 -26.00 -26.25
N LEU A 14 37.79 -24.79 -25.68
CA LEU A 14 38.89 -23.81 -25.86
C LEU A 14 39.10 -22.95 -24.60
N ALA A 15 40.35 -22.73 -24.21
CA ALA A 15 40.80 -21.92 -23.08
C ALA A 15 41.07 -20.45 -23.48
N MET A 16 40.76 -19.49 -22.59
CA MET A 16 41.27 -18.11 -22.66
C MET A 16 41.89 -17.69 -21.32
N ILE A 17 43.10 -17.16 -21.42
CA ILE A 17 43.93 -16.58 -20.36
C ILE A 17 43.37 -15.19 -20.01
N VAL A 18 43.07 -14.95 -18.73
CA VAL A 18 42.68 -13.62 -18.21
C VAL A 18 43.82 -13.07 -17.35
N SER A 19 44.47 -12.02 -17.85
CA SER A 19 45.36 -11.15 -17.09
C SER A 19 44.53 -10.22 -16.19
N PHE A 20 44.70 -10.34 -14.88
CA PHE A 20 44.07 -9.46 -13.89
C PHE A 20 44.72 -8.08 -13.87
N VAL A 21 43.98 -7.05 -14.29
CA VAL A 21 44.20 -5.68 -13.81
C VAL A 21 43.34 -5.52 -12.54
N PRO A 22 43.87 -5.04 -11.41
CA PRO A 22 43.05 -4.78 -10.24
C PRO A 22 42.12 -3.60 -10.53
N ILE A 23 40.85 -3.90 -10.80
CA ILE A 23 39.79 -2.90 -10.82
C ILE A 23 39.59 -2.46 -9.37
N LYS A 24 39.98 -1.22 -9.08
CA LYS A 24 39.66 -0.55 -7.81
C LYS A 24 38.16 -0.67 -7.58
N GLY A 25 37.77 -1.22 -6.43
CA GLY A 25 36.37 -1.33 -6.03
C GLY A 25 35.72 0.05 -6.03
N VAL A 26 34.73 0.22 -6.90
CA VAL A 26 33.88 1.42 -6.91
C VAL A 26 32.90 1.27 -5.75
N GLN A 27 33.03 2.17 -4.78
CA GLN A 27 32.03 2.40 -3.74
C GLN A 27 30.77 2.97 -4.42
N ALA A 28 29.68 2.21 -4.45
CA ALA A 28 28.39 2.76 -4.88
C ALA A 28 27.82 3.60 -3.72
N ALA A 29 27.98 4.91 -3.84
CA ALA A 29 27.29 5.86 -2.97
C ALA A 29 25.78 5.80 -3.24
N THR A 30 24.96 5.56 -2.20
CA THR A 30 23.51 5.74 -2.30
C THR A 30 23.23 7.23 -2.43
N THR A 31 22.71 7.67 -3.58
CA THR A 31 22.32 9.07 -3.76
C THR A 31 21.02 9.31 -2.99
N ASP A 32 21.02 10.32 -2.12
CA ASP A 32 19.87 10.76 -1.35
C ASP A 32 19.66 12.25 -1.61
N PHE A 33 18.41 12.69 -1.58
CA PHE A 33 18.04 14.05 -1.96
C PHE A 33 17.26 14.73 -0.85
N ASP A 34 17.65 15.95 -0.50
CA ASP A 34 16.89 16.77 0.44
C ASP A 34 15.51 17.09 -0.15
N ILE A 35 14.47 16.86 0.62
CA ILE A 35 13.09 17.16 0.21
C ILE A 35 12.89 18.67 0.07
N ILE A 36 13.52 19.46 0.94
CA ILE A 36 13.60 20.92 0.81
C ILE A 36 14.83 21.27 0.00
N SER A 37 14.65 21.44 -1.31
CA SER A 37 15.73 21.76 -2.24
C SER A 37 15.20 22.33 -3.56
N SER A 38 16.05 23.07 -4.28
CA SER A 38 15.71 23.56 -5.62
C SER A 38 15.97 22.50 -6.70
N THR A 39 15.21 22.53 -7.78
CA THR A 39 15.43 21.67 -8.96
C THR A 39 15.68 22.49 -10.22
N LYS A 40 16.58 22.03 -11.09
CA LYS A 40 16.77 22.60 -12.45
C LYS A 40 15.81 21.99 -13.48
N VAL A 41 15.08 20.94 -13.11
CA VAL A 41 14.04 20.36 -13.96
C VAL A 41 12.88 21.34 -14.06
N THR A 42 12.38 21.59 -15.27
CA THR A 42 11.19 22.42 -15.50
C THR A 42 9.91 21.58 -15.46
N ALA A 43 8.77 22.20 -15.11
CA ALA A 43 7.45 21.55 -15.18
C ALA A 43 7.16 20.93 -16.56
N LYS A 44 7.60 21.58 -17.65
CA LYS A 44 7.47 21.07 -19.03
C LYS A 44 8.29 19.79 -19.25
N GLN A 45 9.51 19.73 -18.73
CA GLN A 45 10.34 18.51 -18.80
C GLN A 45 9.73 17.39 -17.96
N ALA A 46 9.23 17.69 -16.76
CA ALA A 46 8.56 16.70 -15.91
C ALA A 46 7.28 16.13 -16.54
N LYS A 47 6.45 16.98 -17.15
CA LYS A 47 5.28 16.59 -17.94
C LYS A 47 5.65 15.66 -19.10
N ASN A 48 6.67 16.02 -19.88
CA ASN A 48 7.12 15.20 -21.01
C ASN A 48 7.72 13.86 -20.55
N TRP A 49 8.48 13.87 -19.47
CA TRP A 49 8.99 12.65 -18.83
C TRP A 49 7.84 11.74 -18.41
N ALA A 50 6.84 12.25 -17.69
CA ALA A 50 5.69 11.45 -17.26
C ALA A 50 4.92 10.87 -18.46
N LYS A 51 4.71 11.65 -19.53
CA LYS A 51 4.13 11.15 -20.79
C LYS A 51 4.96 10.02 -21.41
N SER A 52 6.29 10.13 -21.38
CA SER A 52 7.19 9.06 -21.87
C SER A 52 7.10 7.77 -21.04
N LYS A 53 6.64 7.86 -19.79
CA LYS A 53 6.35 6.72 -18.90
C LYS A 53 4.90 6.23 -19.01
N GLY A 54 4.12 6.78 -19.94
CA GLY A 54 2.74 6.42 -20.20
C GLY A 54 1.75 6.95 -19.17
N ALA A 55 2.01 8.13 -18.59
CA ALA A 55 1.07 8.82 -17.71
C ALA A 55 -0.24 9.21 -18.40
N THR A 56 -1.33 9.36 -17.64
CA THR A 56 -2.55 10.01 -18.13
C THR A 56 -2.28 11.48 -18.44
N ASP A 57 -3.04 12.07 -19.36
CA ASP A 57 -2.91 13.50 -19.67
C ASP A 57 -3.21 14.36 -18.43
N THR A 58 -4.20 13.95 -17.61
CA THR A 58 -4.50 14.57 -16.32
C THR A 58 -3.25 14.64 -15.44
N PHE A 59 -2.61 13.49 -15.16
CA PHE A 59 -1.43 13.43 -14.31
C PHE A 59 -0.23 14.18 -14.89
N ALA A 60 0.00 14.07 -16.20
CA ALA A 60 1.07 14.79 -16.87
C ALA A 60 0.93 16.32 -16.71
N ASN A 61 -0.30 16.84 -16.72
CA ASN A 61 -0.58 18.26 -16.54
C ASN A 61 -0.41 18.74 -15.08
N LEU A 62 -0.43 17.85 -14.09
CA LEU A 62 -0.21 18.22 -12.68
C LEU A 62 1.18 18.79 -12.41
N ALA A 63 2.17 18.50 -13.26
CA ALA A 63 3.51 19.07 -13.14
C ALA A 63 3.50 20.60 -13.05
N GLU A 64 2.58 21.28 -13.75
CA GLU A 64 2.46 22.74 -13.70
C GLU A 64 2.03 23.24 -12.30
N LEU A 65 1.19 22.48 -11.59
CA LEU A 65 0.73 22.81 -10.25
C LEU A 65 1.81 22.55 -9.18
N TYR A 66 2.59 21.47 -9.30
CA TYR A 66 3.70 21.20 -8.38
C TYR A 66 4.75 22.32 -8.39
N TRP A 67 5.12 22.82 -9.57
CA TRP A 67 6.06 23.94 -9.68
C TRP A 67 5.44 25.26 -9.23
N LYS A 68 4.13 25.44 -9.41
CA LYS A 68 3.42 26.64 -8.93
C LYS A 68 3.45 26.77 -7.40
N TYR A 69 3.23 25.67 -6.68
CA TYR A 69 3.04 25.70 -5.22
C TYR A 69 4.31 25.47 -4.39
N SER A 70 5.47 25.20 -5.01
CA SER A 70 6.73 24.93 -4.31
C SER A 70 7.08 26.00 -3.26
N ASP A 71 7.11 27.27 -3.67
CA ASP A 71 7.46 28.39 -2.79
C ASP A 71 6.41 28.62 -1.67
N GLU A 72 5.13 28.32 -1.95
CA GLU A 72 4.02 28.46 -0.98
C GLU A 72 3.92 27.29 0.01
N CYS A 73 4.56 26.17 -0.34
CA CYS A 73 4.58 24.92 0.41
C CYS A 73 5.96 24.59 0.99
N GLY A 74 6.64 25.58 1.56
CA GLY A 74 7.86 25.38 2.35
C GLY A 74 9.11 25.03 1.54
N ASP A 75 9.18 25.45 0.27
CA ASP A 75 10.30 25.20 -0.65
C ASP A 75 10.55 23.70 -0.91
N VAL A 76 9.50 22.88 -0.84
CA VAL A 76 9.57 21.45 -1.21
C VAL A 76 9.95 21.33 -2.68
N ASN A 77 10.96 20.51 -2.97
CA ASN A 77 11.41 20.23 -4.31
C ASN A 77 10.26 19.68 -5.17
N PRO A 78 9.77 20.44 -6.16
CA PRO A 78 8.55 20.09 -6.86
C PRO A 78 8.74 18.87 -7.77
N ALA A 79 9.98 18.59 -8.19
CA ALA A 79 10.30 17.39 -8.96
C ALA A 79 10.27 16.14 -8.10
N ILE A 80 10.75 16.20 -6.85
CA ILE A 80 10.66 15.07 -5.88
C ILE A 80 9.20 14.76 -5.57
N ALA A 81 8.42 15.77 -5.20
CA ALA A 81 6.99 15.59 -4.91
C ALA A 81 6.21 15.07 -6.13
N TYR A 82 6.56 15.50 -7.35
CA TYR A 82 5.94 15.03 -8.58
C TYR A 82 6.28 13.56 -8.89
N VAL A 83 7.54 13.13 -8.74
CA VAL A 83 7.89 11.71 -8.96
C VAL A 83 7.34 10.79 -7.87
N GLN A 84 7.19 11.30 -6.65
CA GLN A 84 6.48 10.60 -5.58
C GLN A 84 5.00 10.42 -5.94
N ALA A 85 4.33 11.46 -6.45
CA ALA A 85 2.96 11.35 -6.93
C ALA A 85 2.82 10.36 -8.11
N ALA A 86 3.83 10.29 -8.99
CA ALA A 86 3.88 9.32 -10.08
C ALA A 86 3.94 7.88 -9.55
N LYS A 87 4.74 7.66 -8.49
CA LYS A 87 4.83 6.37 -7.80
C LYS A 87 3.50 5.99 -7.12
N GLU A 88 2.92 6.91 -6.37
CA GLU A 88 1.69 6.68 -5.59
C GLU A 88 0.47 6.40 -6.46
N THR A 89 0.34 7.12 -7.58
CA THR A 89 -0.82 7.01 -8.47
C THR A 89 -0.59 6.06 -9.64
N GLY A 90 0.61 5.49 -9.80
CA GLY A 90 0.97 4.75 -11.02
C GLY A 90 0.86 5.62 -12.27
N TYR A 91 1.38 6.85 -12.20
CA TYR A 91 1.32 7.87 -13.26
C TYR A 91 -0.12 8.30 -13.64
N GLY A 92 -1.00 8.44 -12.64
CA GLY A 92 -2.39 8.83 -12.82
C GLY A 92 -3.35 7.71 -13.18
N LYS A 93 -2.91 6.45 -13.20
CA LYS A 93 -3.77 5.31 -13.55
C LYS A 93 -4.55 4.76 -12.36
N PHE A 94 -4.00 4.95 -11.17
CA PHE A 94 -4.47 4.50 -9.87
C PHE A 94 -4.60 2.96 -9.76
N GLY A 95 -4.10 2.39 -8.66
CA GLY A 95 -3.92 0.94 -8.49
C GLY A 95 -5.10 0.17 -7.91
N GLY A 96 -6.26 0.80 -7.67
CA GLY A 96 -7.48 0.09 -7.25
C GLY A 96 -8.46 0.88 -6.37
N VAL A 97 -7.98 1.48 -5.26
CA VAL A 97 -8.84 2.03 -4.18
C VAL A 97 -9.24 3.49 -4.42
N LEU A 98 -8.33 4.26 -5.03
CA LEU A 98 -8.54 5.64 -5.43
C LEU A 98 -8.63 5.74 -6.95
N ASP A 99 -9.21 6.83 -7.44
CA ASP A 99 -9.25 7.21 -8.84
C ASP A 99 -9.04 8.72 -8.99
N GLU A 100 -9.03 9.23 -10.23
CA GLU A 100 -8.84 10.65 -10.51
C GLU A 100 -9.86 11.56 -9.80
N SER A 101 -11.06 11.07 -9.46
CA SER A 101 -12.11 11.87 -8.79
C SER A 101 -11.79 12.23 -7.35
N TYR A 102 -10.77 11.61 -6.74
CA TYR A 102 -10.32 11.94 -5.38
C TYR A 102 -9.41 13.15 -5.34
N HIS A 103 -8.82 13.54 -6.48
CA HIS A 103 -7.81 14.59 -6.56
C HIS A 103 -6.66 14.43 -5.55
N ASN A 104 -6.34 13.18 -5.16
CA ASN A 104 -5.38 12.85 -4.13
C ASN A 104 -4.12 12.24 -4.77
N PRO A 105 -3.04 13.01 -4.95
CA PRO A 105 -1.88 12.56 -5.71
C PRO A 105 -0.93 11.65 -4.92
N CYS A 106 -1.18 11.40 -3.63
CA CYS A 106 -0.20 10.72 -2.78
C CYS A 106 -0.78 9.71 -1.79
N GLY A 107 -2.06 9.34 -1.97
CA GLY A 107 -2.74 8.41 -1.07
C GLY A 107 -2.94 8.96 0.34
N LEU A 108 -3.00 10.29 0.49
CA LEU A 108 -3.12 10.92 1.81
C LEU A 108 -4.42 10.47 2.49
N LYS A 109 -4.30 9.93 3.69
CA LYS A 109 -5.46 9.48 4.45
C LYS A 109 -6.20 10.65 5.08
N THR A 110 -7.47 10.45 5.43
CA THR A 110 -8.17 11.38 6.32
C THR A 110 -7.44 11.45 7.68
N SER A 111 -7.81 12.43 8.52
CA SER A 111 -7.24 12.59 9.86
C SER A 111 -7.39 11.32 10.72
N ALA A 112 -8.51 10.60 10.56
CA ALA A 112 -8.80 9.33 11.24
C ALA A 112 -7.92 8.15 10.78
N GLY A 113 -7.33 8.23 9.58
CA GLY A 113 -6.60 7.12 8.98
C GLY A 113 -7.52 6.00 8.50
N GLY A 114 -7.03 4.76 8.53
CA GLY A 114 -7.76 3.56 8.09
C GLY A 114 -6.90 2.64 7.24
N GLY A 115 -7.49 1.55 6.75
CA GLY A 115 -6.78 0.56 5.93
C GLY A 115 -6.49 1.08 4.52
N ASP A 116 -5.38 0.62 3.93
CA ASP A 116 -4.96 1.05 2.57
C ASP A 116 -5.97 0.66 1.48
N TYR A 117 -6.88 -0.27 1.77
CA TYR A 117 -7.93 -0.73 0.86
C TYR A 117 -9.31 -0.12 1.11
N ASP A 118 -9.44 0.77 2.11
CA ASP A 118 -10.69 1.46 2.41
C ASP A 118 -10.74 2.81 1.69
N LYS A 119 -11.69 2.96 0.75
CA LYS A 119 -11.88 4.20 -0.01
C LYS A 119 -12.24 5.40 0.89
N ASN A 120 -12.85 5.16 2.06
CA ASN A 120 -13.27 6.20 2.99
C ASN A 120 -12.15 6.61 3.95
N ALA A 121 -11.09 5.80 4.04
CA ALA A 121 -9.88 6.13 4.79
C ALA A 121 -9.01 7.17 4.09
N HIS A 122 -9.26 7.44 2.81
CA HIS A 122 -8.47 8.34 1.98
C HIS A 122 -9.16 9.68 1.80
N GLN A 123 -8.39 10.76 1.91
CA GLN A 123 -8.91 12.11 1.74
C GLN A 123 -9.30 12.32 0.27
N LYS A 124 -10.52 12.79 0.05
CA LYS A 124 -10.98 13.33 -1.22
C LYS A 124 -10.89 14.85 -1.16
N PHE A 125 -10.25 15.46 -2.15
CA PHE A 125 -10.08 16.90 -2.25
C PHE A 125 -11.02 17.48 -3.31
N ASP A 126 -11.43 18.74 -3.15
CA ASP A 126 -12.38 19.36 -4.07
C ASP A 126 -11.72 19.66 -5.42
N SER A 127 -10.39 19.82 -5.44
CA SER A 127 -9.62 19.99 -6.67
C SER A 127 -8.20 19.43 -6.58
N TRP A 128 -7.58 19.21 -7.74
CA TRP A 128 -6.15 18.89 -7.85
C TRP A 128 -5.23 19.92 -7.20
N SER A 129 -5.66 21.18 -7.15
CA SER A 129 -4.93 22.25 -6.48
C SER A 129 -4.83 22.01 -4.98
N GLU A 130 -5.92 21.58 -4.34
CA GLU A 130 -5.94 21.31 -2.90
C GLU A 130 -5.15 20.06 -2.56
N GLY A 131 -5.34 18.98 -3.32
CA GLY A 131 -4.62 17.72 -3.07
C GLY A 131 -3.11 17.82 -3.29
N ILE A 132 -2.65 18.65 -4.23
CA ILE A 132 -1.23 18.91 -4.43
C ILE A 132 -0.67 19.77 -3.29
N GLN A 133 -1.35 20.84 -2.88
CA GLN A 133 -0.93 21.62 -1.72
C GLN A 133 -0.92 20.78 -0.44
N ALA A 134 -1.89 19.89 -0.23
CA ALA A 134 -1.90 18.95 0.89
C ALA A 134 -0.72 17.98 0.86
N HIS A 135 -0.40 17.40 -0.32
CA HIS A 135 0.78 16.56 -0.49
C HIS A 135 2.07 17.33 -0.17
N MET A 136 2.23 18.52 -0.73
CA MET A 136 3.43 19.34 -0.53
C MET A 136 3.56 19.83 0.91
N ASP A 137 2.45 20.23 1.55
CA ASP A 137 2.44 20.61 2.96
C ASP A 137 2.81 19.43 3.88
N HIS A 138 2.36 18.20 3.55
CA HIS A 138 2.73 17.00 4.29
C HIS A 138 4.23 16.71 4.18
N LEU A 139 4.81 16.83 2.98
CA LEU A 139 6.26 16.70 2.76
C LEU A 139 7.06 17.82 3.43
N ALA A 140 6.58 19.06 3.36
CA ALA A 140 7.20 20.20 4.01
C ALA A 140 7.24 20.00 5.53
N LEU A 141 6.16 19.49 6.10
CA LEU A 141 6.11 19.13 7.51
C LEU A 141 7.12 18.02 7.81
N TYR A 142 7.09 16.90 7.08
CA TYR A 142 8.05 15.80 7.23
C TYR A 142 9.51 16.27 7.19
N ALA A 143 9.83 17.17 6.27
CA ALA A 143 11.17 17.68 6.07
C ALA A 143 11.55 18.81 7.03
N GLY A 144 10.63 19.24 7.89
CA GLY A 144 10.89 20.25 8.90
C GLY A 144 11.02 21.66 8.30
N ALA A 145 10.34 21.93 7.19
CA ALA A 145 10.38 23.21 6.50
C ALA A 145 10.08 24.39 7.43
N LYS A 146 10.70 25.52 7.14
CA LYS A 146 10.47 26.76 7.89
C LYS A 146 9.02 27.21 7.71
N GLY A 147 8.34 27.57 8.80
CA GLY A 147 6.93 27.93 8.78
C GLY A 147 5.95 26.76 8.93
N TYR A 148 6.45 25.53 9.12
CA TYR A 148 5.65 24.34 9.38
C TYR A 148 5.72 23.92 10.86
N PRO A 149 4.64 23.40 11.49
CA PRO A 149 3.32 23.22 10.91
C PRO A 149 2.65 24.57 10.61
N LYS A 150 1.99 24.59 9.46
CA LYS A 150 1.25 25.73 8.90
C LYS A 150 -0.21 25.68 9.36
N ASP A 151 -0.73 26.81 9.82
CA ASP A 151 -2.09 26.91 10.39
C ASP A 151 -3.21 26.73 9.36
N ASN A 152 -2.96 27.12 8.09
CA ASN A 152 -3.91 26.98 6.99
C ASN A 152 -3.36 26.00 5.95
N THR A 153 -3.78 24.74 6.05
CA THR A 153 -3.37 23.67 5.14
C THR A 153 -4.55 22.77 4.80
N TYR A 154 -4.50 22.17 3.61
CA TYR A 154 -5.43 21.12 3.19
C TYR A 154 -5.00 19.73 3.68
N ASP A 155 -3.80 19.57 4.24
CA ASP A 155 -3.31 18.29 4.79
C ASP A 155 -4.10 17.91 6.06
N PRO A 156 -4.98 16.88 6.00
CA PRO A 156 -5.76 16.45 7.17
C PRO A 156 -4.90 15.70 8.20
N ARG A 157 -3.65 15.39 7.88
CA ARG A 157 -2.66 14.69 8.71
C ARG A 157 -1.46 15.56 9.02
N HIS A 158 -1.65 16.88 9.07
CA HIS A 158 -0.64 17.88 9.42
C HIS A 158 -0.27 17.88 10.90
N PHE A 159 0.05 16.69 11.41
CA PHE A 159 0.36 16.46 12.81
C PHE A 159 1.80 16.85 13.07
N VAL A 160 2.02 17.84 13.94
CA VAL A 160 3.36 18.29 14.34
C VAL A 160 4.31 17.15 14.74
N THR A 161 3.78 16.00 15.16
CA THR A 161 4.52 14.78 15.50
C THR A 161 5.32 14.18 14.34
N ILE A 162 5.07 14.57 13.08
CA ILE A 162 5.86 14.15 11.92
C ILE A 162 6.92 15.19 11.51
N LYS A 163 6.95 16.37 12.16
CA LYS A 163 7.83 17.47 11.78
C LYS A 163 9.29 17.06 11.84
N GLY A 164 10.02 17.24 10.73
CA GLY A 164 11.46 16.94 10.64
C GLY A 164 11.78 15.45 10.78
N LYS A 165 10.78 14.56 10.71
CA LYS A 165 11.02 13.11 10.78
C LYS A 165 11.56 12.54 9.48
N ALA A 166 11.45 13.22 8.35
CA ALA A 166 12.05 12.79 7.10
C ALA A 166 12.50 14.00 6.28
N THR A 167 13.78 14.32 6.34
CA THR A 167 14.42 15.45 5.65
C THR A 167 14.84 15.11 4.24
N THR A 168 15.12 13.83 3.96
CA THR A 168 15.56 13.34 2.66
C THR A 168 14.60 12.33 2.05
N THR A 169 14.75 12.05 0.75
CA THR A 169 13.97 11.04 0.04
C THR A 169 14.05 9.68 0.71
N ASN A 170 15.24 9.19 1.09
CA ASN A 170 15.38 7.88 1.72
C ASN A 170 14.70 7.80 3.09
N GLU A 171 14.67 8.91 3.81
CA GLU A 171 14.04 9.00 5.12
C GLU A 171 12.52 8.88 5.08
N LEU A 172 11.89 9.00 3.90
CA LEU A 172 10.46 8.70 3.71
C LEU A 172 10.14 7.21 3.85
N SER A 173 11.13 6.32 3.68
CA SER A 173 10.95 4.89 3.90
C SER A 173 10.48 4.59 5.32
N THR A 174 9.51 3.68 5.47
CA THR A 174 8.84 3.32 6.75
C THR A 174 8.11 4.45 7.48
N ARG A 175 8.20 5.70 6.99
CA ARG A 175 7.59 6.89 7.59
C ARG A 175 6.41 7.38 6.77
N TRP A 176 6.64 7.65 5.49
CA TRP A 176 5.60 7.97 4.51
C TRP A 176 4.81 6.72 4.12
N ALA A 177 5.51 5.66 3.76
CA ALA A 177 4.93 4.37 3.41
C ALA A 177 5.56 3.25 4.26
N PRO A 178 4.84 2.15 4.57
CA PRO A 178 5.40 1.02 5.33
C PRO A 178 6.61 0.37 4.67
N SER A 179 6.77 0.52 3.35
CA SER A 179 7.92 0.00 2.61
C SER A 179 9.22 0.68 3.06
N SER A 180 10.22 -0.13 3.38
CA SER A 180 11.56 0.33 3.77
C SER A 180 12.45 0.77 2.60
N THR A 181 12.02 0.54 1.36
CA THR A 181 12.69 0.99 0.13
C THR A 181 11.97 2.14 -0.56
N TYR A 182 10.82 2.55 -0.04
CA TYR A 182 9.97 3.58 -0.62
C TYR A 182 10.74 4.84 -1.01
N GLY A 183 11.54 5.37 -0.09
CA GLY A 183 12.31 6.59 -0.28
C GLY A 183 13.39 6.48 -1.36
N GLU A 184 14.05 5.33 -1.43
CA GLU A 184 15.06 5.04 -2.46
C GLU A 184 14.41 4.95 -3.86
N GLU A 185 13.21 4.39 -3.94
CA GLU A 185 12.45 4.31 -5.19
C GLU A 185 12.00 5.70 -5.67
N VAL A 186 11.61 6.60 -4.75
CA VAL A 186 11.34 8.01 -5.06
C VAL A 186 12.62 8.70 -5.56
N GLY A 187 13.76 8.49 -4.90
CA GLY A 187 15.06 9.02 -5.33
C GLY A 187 15.48 8.54 -6.72
N LYS A 188 15.28 7.25 -7.04
CA LYS A 188 15.56 6.69 -8.38
C LYS A 188 14.67 7.30 -9.47
N LEU A 189 13.39 7.51 -9.18
CA LEU A 189 12.50 8.19 -10.12
C LEU A 189 12.92 9.65 -10.34
N TYR A 190 13.40 10.33 -9.29
CA TYR A 190 13.91 11.69 -9.40
C TYR A 190 15.18 11.76 -10.26
N MET A 191 16.12 10.84 -10.06
CA MET A 191 17.30 10.69 -10.93
C MET A 191 16.90 10.44 -12.38
N ASN A 192 15.94 9.54 -12.62
CA ASN A 192 15.49 9.25 -13.98
C ASN A 192 14.84 10.48 -14.67
N LEU A 193 14.14 11.30 -13.90
CA LEU A 193 13.59 12.57 -14.38
C LEU A 193 14.70 13.57 -14.70
N MET A 194 15.73 13.70 -13.85
CA MET A 194 16.87 14.58 -14.10
C MET A 194 17.66 14.14 -15.34
N ASP A 195 17.90 12.84 -15.51
CA ASP A 195 18.54 12.27 -16.71
C ASP A 195 17.74 12.60 -17.98
N TYR A 196 16.42 12.42 -17.96
CA TYR A 196 15.55 12.77 -19.08
C TYR A 196 15.58 14.27 -19.40
N ALA A 197 15.68 15.12 -18.37
CA ALA A 197 15.75 16.56 -18.51
C ALA A 197 17.13 17.08 -18.93
N GLY A 198 18.16 16.21 -18.97
CA GLY A 198 19.55 16.62 -19.22
C GLY A 198 20.13 17.48 -18.11
N VAL A 199 19.67 17.30 -16.87
CA VAL A 199 20.13 18.05 -15.70
C VAL A 199 21.26 17.27 -15.02
N GLU A 200 22.45 17.88 -14.94
CA GLU A 200 23.56 17.33 -14.17
C GLU A 200 23.29 17.44 -12.65
N TYR A 201 23.45 16.33 -11.96
CA TYR A 201 23.45 16.23 -10.50
C TYR A 201 24.75 15.55 -10.05
N SER A 202 25.27 15.93 -8.87
CA SER A 202 26.52 15.36 -8.36
C SER A 202 26.33 13.89 -8.01
N THR A 203 26.81 13.01 -8.87
CA THR A 203 27.43 11.77 -8.39
C THR A 203 28.79 12.19 -7.85
N SER A 204 29.15 11.80 -6.63
CA SER A 204 30.44 12.17 -6.03
C SER A 204 31.59 11.48 -6.78
N ASN A 205 31.97 12.06 -7.91
CA ASN A 205 33.16 11.80 -8.68
C ASN A 205 33.84 13.16 -8.88
N ASN A 206 34.75 13.52 -7.98
CA ASN A 206 35.89 14.34 -8.37
C ASN A 206 37.08 14.13 -7.44
N ASN A 207 38.17 13.78 -8.12
CA ASN A 207 39.48 13.43 -7.63
C ASN A 207 40.31 14.73 -7.63
N SER A 208 40.69 15.26 -6.47
CA SER A 208 41.74 16.29 -6.40
C SER A 208 42.48 16.22 -5.08
N ASN A 209 43.78 15.97 -5.20
CA ASN A 209 44.79 15.85 -4.16
C ASN A 209 44.75 16.99 -3.13
N VAL A 210 44.66 16.65 -1.84
CA VAL A 210 45.30 17.40 -0.75
C VAL A 210 45.88 16.39 0.24
N SER A 211 47.13 16.65 0.63
CA SER A 211 48.06 15.82 1.38
C SER A 211 47.70 15.61 2.86
N ASP A 212 48.15 14.46 3.37
CA ASP A 212 48.19 13.98 4.76
C ASP A 212 48.34 15.03 5.87
N SER A 213 47.55 14.87 6.95
CA SER A 213 48.10 14.31 8.20
C SER A 213 47.01 14.01 9.25
N ASP A 214 47.04 12.76 9.71
CA ASP A 214 46.71 12.23 11.05
C ASP A 214 45.27 11.89 11.48
N SER A 215 45.18 10.70 12.10
CA SER A 215 44.18 10.16 13.05
C SER A 215 42.93 9.39 12.56
N SER A 216 42.99 8.06 12.81
CA SER A 216 41.88 7.11 13.09
C SER A 216 41.01 6.65 11.90
N SER A 217 41.21 5.39 11.50
CA SER A 217 40.58 4.73 10.36
C SER A 217 39.05 4.56 10.52
N ASN A 218 38.28 5.37 9.79
CA ASN A 218 36.89 5.11 9.43
C ASN A 218 36.83 4.06 8.30
N GLU A 219 37.04 2.78 8.62
CA GLU A 219 36.71 1.71 7.67
C GLU A 219 35.20 1.48 7.63
N GLU A 220 34.60 1.64 6.45
CA GLU A 220 33.19 1.34 6.22
C GLU A 220 32.92 -0.16 6.51
N PRO A 221 31.91 -0.51 7.30
CA PRO A 221 31.61 -1.90 7.62
C PRO A 221 31.34 -2.69 6.34
N ASN A 222 32.18 -3.69 6.07
CA ASN A 222 32.05 -4.61 4.94
C ASN A 222 32.14 -6.06 5.46
N PRO A 223 31.00 -6.68 5.79
CA PRO A 223 30.97 -8.02 6.37
C PRO A 223 31.20 -9.15 5.35
N GLY A 224 31.28 -8.85 4.05
CA GLY A 224 31.60 -9.83 3.01
C GLY A 224 31.21 -9.41 1.59
N SER A 225 31.46 -10.28 0.62
CA SER A 225 31.06 -10.08 -0.77
C SER A 225 29.54 -10.07 -0.91
N VAL A 226 29.00 -8.95 -1.41
CA VAL A 226 27.56 -8.78 -1.72
C VAL A 226 27.13 -9.82 -2.75
N GLU A 227 26.01 -10.49 -2.51
CA GLU A 227 25.41 -11.35 -3.53
C GLU A 227 25.03 -10.50 -4.75
N LYS A 228 25.40 -10.94 -5.95
CA LYS A 228 25.00 -10.26 -7.17
C LYS A 228 23.53 -10.55 -7.46
N LYS A 229 22.72 -9.49 -7.56
CA LYS A 229 21.35 -9.56 -8.07
C LYS A 229 21.31 -10.40 -9.36
N PRO A 230 20.45 -11.43 -9.43
CA PRO A 230 20.28 -12.22 -10.65
C PRO A 230 19.75 -11.41 -11.83
N GLN A 231 19.88 -11.94 -13.05
CA GLN A 231 19.34 -11.32 -14.26
C GLN A 231 17.80 -11.23 -14.21
N ASP A 232 17.25 -10.24 -14.91
CA ASP A 232 15.81 -10.02 -14.97
C ASP A 232 15.08 -11.15 -15.70
N LEU A 233 13.84 -11.42 -15.26
CA LEU A 233 12.98 -12.41 -15.91
C LEU A 233 12.46 -11.89 -17.25
N ASN A 234 12.35 -12.79 -18.23
CA ASN A 234 11.58 -12.52 -19.43
C ASN A 234 10.10 -12.67 -19.11
N VAL A 235 9.37 -11.55 -19.11
CA VAL A 235 7.94 -11.48 -18.74
C VAL A 235 7.14 -11.06 -19.98
N ASN A 236 6.14 -11.85 -20.34
CA ASN A 236 5.28 -11.55 -21.48
C ASN A 236 4.32 -10.39 -21.16
N SER A 237 3.95 -9.61 -22.17
CA SER A 237 2.85 -8.64 -22.07
C SER A 237 1.56 -9.27 -22.57
N VAL A 238 0.47 -9.14 -21.81
CA VAL A 238 -0.86 -9.58 -22.28
C VAL A 238 -1.39 -8.63 -23.36
N LEU A 239 -2.13 -9.18 -24.31
CA LEU A 239 -2.85 -8.37 -25.30
C LEU A 239 -3.96 -7.59 -24.59
N GLY A 240 -4.02 -6.28 -24.84
CA GLY A 240 -5.12 -5.42 -24.37
C GLY A 240 -6.42 -5.75 -25.11
N GLU A 241 -7.56 -5.36 -24.53
CA GLU A 241 -8.87 -5.52 -25.17
C GLU A 241 -8.88 -4.83 -26.55
N VAL A 242 -9.29 -5.57 -27.56
CA VAL A 242 -9.43 -5.05 -28.92
C VAL A 242 -10.61 -4.08 -28.94
N LYS A 243 -10.33 -2.79 -28.84
CA LYS A 243 -11.31 -1.75 -29.17
C LYS A 243 -11.60 -1.82 -30.68
N PRO A 244 -12.87 -1.77 -31.10
CA PRO A 244 -13.17 -1.79 -32.53
C PRO A 244 -12.56 -0.54 -33.18
N GLU A 245 -11.55 -0.73 -34.02
CA GLU A 245 -11.28 0.24 -35.07
C GLU A 245 -12.47 0.19 -36.01
N ALA A 246 -13.05 1.37 -36.29
CA ALA A 246 -14.01 1.51 -37.35
C ALA A 246 -13.32 1.15 -38.65
N ASP A 247 -13.50 -0.10 -39.07
CA ASP A 247 -12.96 -0.60 -40.33
C ASP A 247 -13.63 0.21 -41.43
N LYS A 248 -12.88 1.19 -41.96
CA LYS A 248 -13.25 1.97 -43.15
C LYS A 248 -13.07 1.09 -44.37
N SER A 249 -13.80 -0.03 -44.43
CA SER A 249 -13.96 -0.74 -45.69
C SER A 249 -15.08 -0.04 -46.45
N GLU A 250 -14.71 0.70 -47.49
CA GLU A 250 -15.65 1.23 -48.49
C GLU A 250 -16.50 0.06 -48.99
N ALA A 251 -17.80 0.08 -48.68
CA ALA A 251 -18.73 -0.91 -49.21
C ALA A 251 -18.81 -0.68 -50.73
N ASP A 252 -18.35 -1.66 -51.51
CA ASP A 252 -18.42 -1.65 -52.97
C ASP A 252 -19.89 -1.52 -53.40
N ASP A 253 -20.25 -0.36 -53.96
CA ASP A 253 -21.62 0.09 -54.25
C ASP A 253 -22.18 -0.52 -55.56
N LYS A 254 -21.77 -1.74 -55.91
CA LYS A 254 -21.74 -2.17 -57.32
C LYS A 254 -22.99 -2.81 -57.91
N VAL A 255 -24.14 -2.90 -57.21
CA VAL A 255 -25.39 -3.34 -57.86
C VAL A 255 -26.62 -2.61 -57.31
N LEU A 256 -26.61 -1.27 -57.39
CA LEU A 256 -27.80 -0.46 -57.14
C LEU A 256 -28.72 -0.52 -58.39
N ILE A 257 -29.81 -1.28 -58.32
CA ILE A 257 -30.80 -1.38 -59.41
C ILE A 257 -32.10 -0.77 -58.94
N THR A 258 -32.44 0.43 -59.41
CA THR A 258 -33.73 1.08 -59.18
C THR A 258 -34.61 0.96 -60.42
N SER A 259 -35.94 0.94 -60.23
CA SER A 259 -36.92 0.73 -61.29
C SER A 259 -38.26 1.35 -60.91
N SER A 260 -38.92 1.98 -61.89
CA SER A 260 -40.29 2.50 -61.78
C SER A 260 -41.35 1.40 -61.72
N LYS A 261 -41.03 0.17 -62.14
CA LYS A 261 -41.91 -1.02 -62.03
C LYS A 261 -41.74 -1.73 -60.69
N GLY A 262 -40.50 -1.90 -60.24
CA GLY A 262 -40.16 -2.41 -58.91
C GLY A 262 -40.64 -3.84 -58.60
N TRP A 263 -40.96 -4.08 -57.32
CA TRP A 263 -41.38 -5.39 -56.79
C TRP A 263 -42.79 -5.79 -57.24
N LYS A 264 -42.97 -7.05 -57.65
CA LYS A 264 -44.26 -7.62 -58.04
C LYS A 264 -44.43 -9.05 -57.50
N LEU A 265 -45.60 -9.34 -56.94
CA LEU A 265 -46.00 -10.66 -56.47
C LEU A 265 -46.75 -11.41 -57.58
N GLU A 266 -46.25 -12.56 -58.00
CA GLU A 266 -46.86 -13.42 -59.02
C GLU A 266 -46.81 -14.88 -58.53
N ASP A 267 -47.95 -15.57 -58.55
CA ASP A 267 -48.08 -16.97 -58.11
C ASP A 267 -47.46 -17.25 -56.73
N GLY A 268 -47.62 -16.30 -55.80
CA GLY A 268 -47.08 -16.38 -54.44
C GLY A 268 -45.58 -16.15 -54.31
N LYS A 269 -44.89 -15.75 -55.39
CA LYS A 269 -43.45 -15.43 -55.40
C LYS A 269 -43.20 -13.96 -55.75
N TRP A 270 -42.25 -13.34 -55.07
CA TRP A 270 -41.83 -11.98 -55.36
C TRP A 270 -40.78 -11.95 -56.48
N TYR A 271 -40.89 -10.98 -57.38
CA TYR A 271 -39.95 -10.69 -58.45
C TYR A 271 -39.65 -9.18 -58.47
N TYR A 272 -38.46 -8.78 -58.92
CA TYR A 272 -38.14 -7.38 -59.17
C TYR A 272 -38.05 -7.12 -60.67
N TYR A 273 -38.89 -6.23 -61.19
CA TYR A 273 -38.91 -5.87 -62.60
C TYR A 273 -38.10 -4.60 -62.84
N LYS A 274 -37.17 -4.63 -63.80
CA LYS A 274 -36.46 -3.44 -64.30
C LYS A 274 -37.39 -2.61 -65.20
N ASP A 275 -37.01 -1.37 -65.52
CA ASP A 275 -37.84 -0.47 -66.36
C ASP A 275 -38.16 -1.06 -67.74
N ASP A 276 -37.23 -1.82 -68.31
CA ASP A 276 -37.38 -2.57 -69.56
C ASP A 276 -38.43 -3.71 -69.50
N GLY A 277 -38.98 -4.01 -68.32
CA GLY A 277 -39.95 -5.09 -68.12
C GLY A 277 -39.33 -6.48 -67.94
N ILE A 278 -38.01 -6.59 -67.86
CA ILE A 278 -37.29 -7.83 -67.62
C ILE A 278 -37.10 -8.05 -66.12
N LYS A 279 -37.27 -9.30 -65.65
CA LYS A 279 -37.01 -9.70 -64.26
C LYS A 279 -35.52 -9.58 -63.94
N ALA A 280 -35.18 -8.95 -62.82
CA ALA A 280 -33.82 -8.96 -62.29
C ALA A 280 -33.46 -10.36 -61.76
N VAL A 281 -32.17 -10.69 -61.82
CA VAL A 281 -31.60 -11.96 -61.35
C VAL A 281 -30.31 -11.66 -60.57
N GLY A 282 -29.93 -12.54 -59.65
CA GLY A 282 -28.76 -12.38 -58.79
C GLY A 282 -28.95 -11.36 -57.67
N TRP A 283 -27.85 -10.81 -57.17
CA TRP A 283 -27.85 -9.79 -56.12
C TRP A 283 -28.34 -8.45 -56.66
N ILE A 284 -29.27 -7.81 -55.95
CA ILE A 284 -29.71 -6.43 -56.23
C ILE A 284 -29.82 -5.62 -54.94
N LYS A 285 -29.69 -4.30 -55.06
CA LYS A 285 -29.89 -3.34 -53.98
C LYS A 285 -30.80 -2.19 -54.45
N PRO A 286 -32.12 -2.42 -54.55
CA PRO A 286 -33.07 -1.43 -55.06
C PRO A 286 -33.40 -0.32 -54.05
N ASP A 287 -33.05 -0.55 -52.78
CA ASP A 287 -33.20 0.38 -51.67
C ASP A 287 -31.97 0.27 -50.75
N SER A 288 -32.11 0.52 -49.45
CA SER A 288 -31.02 0.37 -48.48
C SER A 288 -30.56 -1.08 -48.26
N ASN A 289 -31.33 -2.07 -48.71
CA ASN A 289 -31.11 -3.48 -48.44
C ASN A 289 -30.70 -4.26 -49.70
N TRP A 290 -29.90 -5.29 -49.48
CA TRP A 290 -29.55 -6.28 -50.51
C TRP A 290 -30.60 -7.39 -50.56
N TYR A 291 -30.90 -7.88 -51.76
CA TYR A 291 -31.80 -9.00 -52.03
C TYR A 291 -31.15 -9.93 -53.05
N TYR A 292 -31.57 -11.19 -53.09
CA TYR A 292 -31.14 -12.13 -54.11
C TYR A 292 -32.33 -12.69 -54.87
N LEU A 293 -32.26 -12.59 -56.19
CA LEU A 293 -33.22 -13.17 -57.12
C LEU A 293 -32.58 -14.41 -57.72
N ASP A 294 -33.32 -15.51 -57.73
CA ASP A 294 -32.91 -16.77 -58.34
C ASP A 294 -32.36 -16.55 -59.76
N SER A 295 -31.18 -17.09 -60.06
CA SER A 295 -30.45 -16.81 -61.28
C SER A 295 -31.13 -17.32 -62.55
N GLU A 296 -32.05 -18.28 -62.42
CA GLU A 296 -32.77 -18.89 -63.54
C GLU A 296 -34.18 -18.31 -63.69
N THR A 297 -34.89 -18.13 -62.58
CA THR A 297 -36.31 -17.78 -62.57
C THR A 297 -36.61 -16.33 -62.20
N GLY A 298 -35.64 -15.62 -61.59
CA GLY A 298 -35.83 -14.28 -61.05
C GLY A 298 -36.67 -14.20 -59.77
N ALA A 299 -37.10 -15.35 -59.22
CA ALA A 299 -37.87 -15.37 -57.98
C ALA A 299 -37.00 -14.99 -56.78
N MET A 300 -37.50 -14.11 -55.91
CA MET A 300 -36.82 -13.69 -54.70
C MET A 300 -36.57 -14.86 -53.77
N LYS A 301 -35.31 -15.03 -53.33
CA LYS A 301 -34.93 -16.03 -52.34
C LYS A 301 -35.15 -15.50 -50.92
N THR A 302 -35.50 -16.41 -50.03
CA THR A 302 -35.50 -16.23 -48.57
C THR A 302 -34.75 -17.40 -47.93
N GLY A 303 -34.32 -17.25 -46.68
CA GLY A 303 -33.54 -18.24 -45.94
C GLY A 303 -32.06 -18.23 -46.29
N TRP A 304 -31.39 -19.37 -46.01
CA TRP A 304 -29.96 -19.53 -46.24
C TRP A 304 -29.61 -19.57 -47.74
N LEU A 305 -28.60 -18.80 -48.13
CA LEU A 305 -28.07 -18.74 -49.48
C LEU A 305 -26.56 -18.95 -49.45
N LYS A 306 -26.05 -19.93 -50.19
CA LYS A 306 -24.62 -20.06 -50.47
C LYS A 306 -24.31 -19.39 -51.82
N SER A 307 -23.44 -18.39 -51.82
CA SER A 307 -23.04 -17.65 -53.02
C SER A 307 -21.53 -17.39 -52.98
N ASN A 308 -20.82 -17.69 -54.07
CA ASN A 308 -19.35 -17.53 -54.16
C ASN A 308 -18.56 -18.13 -52.97
N ASN A 309 -19.01 -19.30 -52.50
CA ASN A 309 -18.48 -20.02 -51.34
C ASN A 309 -18.78 -19.43 -49.96
N ASP A 310 -19.41 -18.25 -49.90
CA ASP A 310 -19.86 -17.61 -48.68
C ASP A 310 -21.34 -17.91 -48.38
N TRP A 311 -21.70 -17.86 -47.11
CA TRP A 311 -23.08 -18.04 -46.65
C TRP A 311 -23.71 -16.70 -46.28
N TYR A 312 -24.95 -16.52 -46.70
CA TYR A 312 -25.79 -15.37 -46.42
C TYR A 312 -27.13 -15.84 -45.87
N TYR A 313 -27.82 -14.98 -45.13
CA TYR A 313 -29.20 -15.23 -44.71
C TYR A 313 -30.11 -14.13 -45.24
N LEU A 314 -31.14 -14.51 -45.98
CA LEU A 314 -32.16 -13.62 -46.48
C LEU A 314 -33.40 -13.74 -45.60
N LYS A 315 -33.82 -12.63 -44.99
CA LYS A 315 -34.97 -12.57 -44.09
C LYS A 315 -36.25 -12.97 -44.82
N SER A 316 -37.36 -13.14 -44.08
CA SER A 316 -38.67 -13.40 -44.68
C SER A 316 -39.11 -12.33 -45.68
N SER A 317 -38.62 -11.09 -45.54
CA SER A 317 -38.80 -10.00 -46.51
C SER A 317 -37.89 -10.09 -47.75
N GLY A 318 -36.97 -11.06 -47.81
CA GLY A 318 -35.92 -11.18 -48.82
C GLY A 318 -34.67 -10.33 -48.56
N ALA A 319 -34.73 -9.39 -47.61
CA ALA A 319 -33.59 -8.54 -47.28
C ALA A 319 -32.46 -9.36 -46.65
N MET A 320 -31.22 -9.12 -47.08
CA MET A 320 -30.01 -9.75 -46.54
C MET A 320 -29.77 -9.31 -45.10
N ALA A 321 -29.58 -10.28 -44.21
CA ALA A 321 -29.26 -10.04 -42.82
C ALA A 321 -27.83 -9.50 -42.64
N LYS A 322 -27.68 -8.63 -41.64
CA LYS A 322 -26.43 -8.02 -41.18
C LYS A 322 -26.46 -8.02 -39.65
N GLY A 323 -25.32 -8.26 -39.01
CA GLY A 323 -25.22 -8.43 -37.56
C GLY A 323 -25.88 -9.73 -37.08
N TRP A 324 -26.40 -9.70 -35.85
CA TRP A 324 -27.03 -10.87 -35.21
C TRP A 324 -28.37 -11.24 -35.84
N GLU A 325 -28.56 -12.53 -36.15
CA GLU A 325 -29.80 -13.08 -36.69
C GLU A 325 -30.17 -14.41 -35.99
N LEU A 326 -31.43 -14.54 -35.56
CA LEU A 326 -31.94 -15.75 -34.92
C LEU A 326 -32.63 -16.64 -35.96
N VAL A 327 -32.02 -17.78 -36.28
CA VAL A 327 -32.52 -18.72 -37.29
C VAL A 327 -32.72 -20.10 -36.69
N GLY A 328 -33.95 -20.59 -36.69
CA GLY A 328 -34.27 -21.92 -36.18
C GLY A 328 -33.88 -22.12 -34.70
N GLY A 329 -34.01 -21.07 -33.89
CA GLY A 329 -33.65 -21.08 -32.46
C GLY A 329 -32.16 -20.95 -32.16
N LYS A 330 -31.31 -20.71 -33.17
CA LYS A 330 -29.86 -20.49 -33.00
C LYS A 330 -29.47 -19.11 -33.51
N TRP A 331 -28.56 -18.45 -32.81
CA TRP A 331 -28.01 -17.15 -33.22
C TRP A 331 -26.87 -17.35 -34.21
N TYR A 332 -26.81 -16.50 -35.24
CA TYR A 332 -25.73 -16.41 -36.22
C TYR A 332 -25.29 -14.95 -36.29
N PHE A 333 -24.01 -14.72 -36.59
CA PHE A 333 -23.49 -13.37 -36.80
C PHE A 333 -23.12 -13.18 -38.28
N MET A 334 -23.81 -12.24 -38.93
CA MET A 334 -23.54 -11.84 -40.30
C MET A 334 -22.64 -10.61 -40.27
N ASN A 335 -21.57 -10.61 -41.05
CA ASN A 335 -20.68 -9.48 -41.19
C ASN A 335 -21.48 -8.21 -41.50
N VAL A 336 -21.29 -7.16 -40.71
CA VAL A 336 -22.11 -5.93 -40.79
C VAL A 336 -21.92 -5.18 -42.11
N ASN A 337 -20.76 -5.34 -42.75
CA ASN A 337 -20.44 -4.69 -44.01
C ASN A 337 -20.90 -5.54 -45.19
N THR A 338 -20.52 -6.81 -45.23
CA THR A 338 -20.68 -7.70 -46.40
C THR A 338 -21.90 -8.62 -46.33
N GLY A 339 -22.46 -8.87 -45.14
CA GLY A 339 -23.52 -9.85 -44.93
C GLY A 339 -23.07 -11.31 -44.95
N VAL A 340 -21.76 -11.58 -45.04
CA VAL A 340 -21.20 -12.94 -45.00
C VAL A 340 -21.32 -13.50 -43.58
N MET A 341 -21.75 -14.75 -43.45
CA MET A 341 -21.86 -15.45 -42.17
C MET A 341 -20.48 -15.71 -41.57
N GLU A 342 -20.27 -15.25 -40.34
CA GLU A 342 -18.99 -15.36 -39.65
C GLU A 342 -18.85 -16.68 -38.88
N THR A 343 -17.62 -17.18 -38.77
CA THR A 343 -17.25 -18.35 -37.95
C THR A 343 -16.00 -18.05 -37.09
N GLY A 344 -15.78 -18.84 -36.05
CA GLY A 344 -14.66 -18.65 -35.11
C GLY A 344 -14.94 -17.61 -34.03
N ILE A 345 -13.88 -17.08 -33.41
CA ILE A 345 -13.99 -16.00 -32.41
C ILE A 345 -14.21 -14.67 -33.14
N LYS A 346 -15.29 -13.97 -32.82
CA LYS A 346 -15.68 -12.71 -33.48
C LYS A 346 -16.07 -11.66 -32.46
N ASN A 347 -15.65 -10.42 -32.73
CA ASN A 347 -16.06 -9.25 -31.97
C ASN A 347 -17.28 -8.62 -32.67
N ASP A 348 -18.37 -8.42 -31.94
CA ASP A 348 -19.57 -7.77 -32.48
C ASP A 348 -19.55 -6.24 -32.33
N GLY A 349 -18.44 -5.68 -31.84
CA GLY A 349 -18.26 -4.27 -31.49
C GLY A 349 -18.35 -4.01 -29.99
N SER A 350 -18.84 -4.97 -29.20
CA SER A 350 -18.91 -4.85 -27.73
C SER A 350 -18.34 -6.06 -27.01
N HIS A 351 -18.53 -7.28 -27.52
CA HIS A 351 -18.08 -8.51 -26.88
C HIS A 351 -17.54 -9.51 -27.92
N LEU A 352 -16.74 -10.45 -27.43
CA LEU A 352 -16.30 -11.61 -28.20
C LEU A 352 -17.31 -12.75 -28.09
N TYR A 353 -17.55 -13.44 -29.20
CA TYR A 353 -18.42 -14.60 -29.31
C TYR A 353 -17.74 -15.70 -30.10
N TYR A 354 -18.07 -16.96 -29.79
CA TYR A 354 -17.62 -18.10 -30.58
C TYR A 354 -18.74 -18.60 -31.50
N LEU A 355 -18.52 -18.48 -32.81
CA LEU A 355 -19.38 -19.01 -33.85
C LEU A 355 -18.78 -20.35 -34.32
N GLU A 356 -19.55 -21.43 -34.23
CA GLU A 356 -19.09 -22.75 -34.64
C GLU A 356 -18.85 -22.81 -36.16
N SER A 357 -18.28 -23.90 -36.67
CA SER A 357 -18.07 -24.08 -38.12
C SER A 357 -19.38 -24.05 -38.93
N SER A 358 -20.53 -24.27 -38.27
CA SER A 358 -21.87 -24.12 -38.85
C SER A 358 -22.35 -22.66 -38.90
N GLY A 359 -21.62 -21.72 -38.29
CA GLY A 359 -22.02 -20.34 -38.06
C GLY A 359 -22.87 -20.12 -36.82
N ALA A 360 -23.41 -21.18 -36.22
CA ALA A 360 -24.22 -21.05 -35.01
C ALA A 360 -23.37 -20.60 -33.82
N MET A 361 -23.86 -19.63 -33.06
CA MET A 361 -23.24 -19.17 -31.82
C MET A 361 -23.25 -20.30 -30.79
N ASN A 362 -22.08 -20.57 -30.23
CA ASN A 362 -21.96 -21.53 -29.14
C ASN A 362 -22.55 -20.92 -27.86
N THR A 363 -23.48 -21.61 -27.22
CA THR A 363 -24.08 -21.23 -25.93
C THR A 363 -23.69 -22.19 -24.80
N THR A 364 -22.76 -23.11 -25.07
CA THR A 364 -22.30 -24.09 -24.09
C THR A 364 -21.23 -23.44 -23.22
N ARG A 365 -21.57 -23.21 -21.95
CA ARG A 365 -20.63 -22.66 -20.97
C ARG A 365 -19.46 -23.62 -20.75
N GLY A 366 -18.24 -23.09 -20.67
CA GLY A 366 -17.05 -23.81 -20.24
C GLY A 366 -15.81 -23.58 -21.11
N TRP A 367 -14.73 -24.27 -20.75
CA TRP A 367 -13.45 -24.19 -21.46
C TRP A 367 -13.54 -24.81 -22.86
N LYS A 368 -13.05 -24.09 -23.86
CA LYS A 368 -12.97 -24.55 -25.25
C LYS A 368 -11.57 -24.30 -25.81
N LYS A 369 -10.98 -25.33 -26.40
CA LYS A 369 -9.71 -25.21 -27.13
C LYS A 369 -10.01 -24.94 -28.61
N ILE A 370 -9.50 -23.83 -29.14
CA ILE A 370 -9.71 -23.36 -30.52
C ILE A 370 -8.35 -22.91 -31.05
N ASN A 371 -7.88 -23.46 -32.17
CA ASN A 371 -6.59 -23.12 -32.79
C ASN A 371 -5.42 -23.10 -31.79
N ASP A 372 -5.32 -24.16 -30.99
CA ASP A 372 -4.33 -24.34 -29.92
C ASP A 372 -4.37 -23.34 -28.74
N LYS A 373 -5.36 -22.46 -28.70
CA LYS A 373 -5.61 -21.54 -27.59
C LYS A 373 -6.83 -21.97 -26.78
N TRP A 374 -6.80 -21.72 -25.48
CA TRP A 374 -7.93 -21.98 -24.57
C TRP A 374 -8.74 -20.72 -24.37
N TYR A 375 -10.06 -20.86 -24.35
CA TYR A 375 -11.03 -19.79 -24.14
C TYR A 375 -12.07 -20.27 -23.13
N TYR A 376 -12.69 -19.36 -22.39
CA TYR A 376 -13.83 -19.70 -21.53
C TYR A 376 -15.12 -19.10 -22.10
N MET A 377 -16.08 -19.97 -22.42
CA MET A 377 -17.40 -19.60 -22.94
C MET A 377 -18.38 -19.39 -21.80
N GLN A 378 -19.19 -18.34 -21.89
CA GLN A 378 -20.33 -18.07 -21.02
C GLN A 378 -21.62 -18.67 -21.60
N SER A 379 -22.64 -18.87 -20.76
CA SER A 379 -23.92 -19.46 -21.20
C SER A 379 -24.73 -18.57 -22.14
N ASN A 380 -24.45 -17.27 -22.15
CA ASN A 380 -25.02 -16.30 -23.10
C ASN A 380 -24.24 -16.24 -24.43
N GLY A 381 -23.22 -17.08 -24.61
CA GLY A 381 -22.38 -17.18 -25.81
C GLY A 381 -21.19 -16.23 -25.86
N GLN A 382 -21.02 -15.36 -24.85
CA GLN A 382 -19.88 -14.47 -24.76
C GLN A 382 -18.60 -15.23 -24.35
N VAL A 383 -17.46 -14.79 -24.85
CA VAL A 383 -16.14 -15.24 -24.42
C VAL A 383 -15.72 -14.39 -23.22
N THR A 384 -15.27 -15.02 -22.15
CA THR A 384 -14.76 -14.31 -20.97
C THR A 384 -13.42 -13.63 -21.28
N LEU A 385 -13.28 -12.39 -20.83
CA LEU A 385 -12.05 -11.60 -20.85
C LEU A 385 -11.61 -11.30 -19.41
N GLY A 386 -10.33 -10.99 -19.23
CA GLY A 386 -9.74 -10.61 -17.96
C GLY A 386 -9.65 -11.76 -16.94
N TRP A 387 -9.73 -11.40 -15.66
CA TRP A 387 -9.61 -12.35 -14.55
C TRP A 387 -10.85 -13.24 -14.44
N TYR A 388 -10.63 -14.55 -14.44
CA TYR A 388 -11.67 -15.56 -14.30
C TYR A 388 -11.36 -16.50 -13.13
N LYS A 389 -12.33 -16.73 -12.23
CA LYS A 389 -12.18 -17.63 -11.08
C LYS A 389 -13.06 -18.87 -11.24
N GLU A 390 -12.45 -20.05 -11.15
CA GLU A 390 -13.13 -21.34 -11.16
C GLU A 390 -12.56 -22.24 -10.07
N ASN A 391 -13.43 -22.81 -9.21
CA ASN A 391 -13.03 -23.73 -8.14
C ASN A 391 -11.84 -23.22 -7.29
N ASN A 392 -11.92 -21.95 -6.87
CA ASN A 392 -10.89 -21.23 -6.13
C ASN A 392 -9.55 -21.02 -6.85
N THR A 393 -9.48 -21.33 -8.14
CA THR A 393 -8.31 -21.11 -9.00
C THR A 393 -8.57 -19.93 -9.92
N TRP A 394 -7.58 -19.04 -10.05
CA TRP A 394 -7.66 -17.89 -10.94
C TRP A 394 -6.98 -18.19 -12.28
N TYR A 395 -7.56 -17.64 -13.35
CA TYR A 395 -7.09 -17.69 -14.72
C TYR A 395 -7.17 -16.27 -15.29
N TYR A 396 -6.44 -16.00 -16.37
CA TYR A 396 -6.54 -14.72 -17.08
C TYR A 396 -6.72 -14.94 -18.58
N LEU A 397 -7.74 -14.32 -19.15
CA LEU A 397 -8.10 -14.37 -20.57
C LEU A 397 -7.74 -13.01 -21.17
N GLN A 398 -6.75 -12.96 -22.07
CA GLN A 398 -6.26 -11.70 -22.64
C GLN A 398 -7.24 -11.14 -23.69
N GLY A 399 -6.97 -9.97 -24.26
CA GLY A 399 -7.94 -9.23 -25.09
C GLY A 399 -8.44 -9.93 -26.35
N ASP A 400 -7.74 -10.95 -26.85
CA ASP A 400 -8.23 -11.81 -27.95
C ASP A 400 -9.11 -12.98 -27.45
N GLY A 401 -9.38 -13.05 -26.14
CA GLY A 401 -10.11 -14.09 -25.42
C GLY A 401 -9.27 -15.29 -25.00
N SER A 402 -8.01 -15.39 -25.40
CA SER A 402 -7.20 -16.57 -25.11
C SER A 402 -6.58 -16.55 -23.71
N MET A 403 -6.51 -17.73 -23.11
CA MET A 403 -5.95 -17.95 -21.78
C MET A 403 -4.44 -17.84 -21.78
N VAL A 404 -3.89 -17.09 -20.82
CA VAL A 404 -2.45 -16.92 -20.65
C VAL A 404 -1.83 -18.06 -19.83
N THR A 405 -0.55 -18.33 -20.08
CA THR A 405 0.29 -19.26 -19.31
C THR A 405 1.68 -18.65 -19.09
N GLY A 406 2.44 -19.15 -18.12
CA GLY A 406 3.78 -18.64 -17.79
C GLY A 406 3.76 -17.29 -17.08
N LEU A 407 4.88 -16.55 -17.19
CA LEU A 407 5.04 -15.23 -16.58
C LEU A 407 4.46 -14.13 -17.46
N ASN A 408 3.51 -13.38 -16.92
CA ASN A 408 2.83 -12.31 -17.65
C ASN A 408 2.71 -11.05 -16.80
N LYS A 409 2.90 -9.89 -17.44
CA LYS A 409 2.64 -8.59 -16.84
C LYS A 409 1.21 -8.16 -17.16
N ILE A 410 0.41 -7.97 -16.12
CA ILE A 410 -1.00 -7.59 -16.18
C ILE A 410 -1.17 -6.35 -15.30
N ASN A 411 -1.63 -5.24 -15.88
CA ASN A 411 -1.83 -3.96 -15.17
C ASN A 411 -0.58 -3.48 -14.37
N GLY A 412 0.63 -3.73 -14.91
CA GLY A 412 1.90 -3.35 -14.28
C GLY A 412 2.48 -4.40 -13.33
N ASN A 413 1.68 -5.34 -12.83
CA ASN A 413 2.11 -6.38 -11.90
C ASN A 413 2.47 -7.67 -12.65
N THR A 414 3.45 -8.43 -12.13
CA THR A 414 3.88 -9.70 -12.74
C THR A 414 3.19 -10.87 -12.04
N TYR A 415 2.62 -11.78 -12.82
CA TYR A 415 1.92 -12.99 -12.35
C TYR A 415 2.52 -14.23 -12.99
N SER A 416 2.49 -15.35 -12.28
CA SER A 416 2.85 -16.67 -12.82
C SER A 416 1.61 -17.52 -13.02
N PHE A 417 1.50 -18.17 -14.17
CA PHE A 417 0.47 -19.14 -14.48
C PHE A 417 1.13 -20.45 -14.90
N ASN A 418 0.61 -21.58 -14.40
CA ASN A 418 1.12 -22.88 -14.81
C ASN A 418 0.66 -23.24 -16.25
N SER A 419 1.01 -24.43 -16.73
CA SER A 419 0.66 -24.89 -18.08
C SER A 419 -0.85 -25.11 -18.31
N SER A 420 -1.65 -25.20 -17.24
CA SER A 420 -3.13 -25.23 -17.34
C SER A 420 -3.74 -23.83 -17.22
N GLY A 421 -2.93 -22.77 -17.14
CA GLY A 421 -3.37 -21.39 -16.96
C GLY A 421 -3.81 -21.05 -15.54
N ALA A 422 -3.62 -21.96 -14.58
CA ALA A 422 -3.93 -21.68 -13.18
C ALA A 422 -2.86 -20.75 -12.60
N MET A 423 -3.31 -19.65 -11.99
CA MET A 423 -2.47 -18.65 -11.35
C MET A 423 -1.78 -19.27 -10.13
N GLU A 424 -0.46 -19.12 -10.09
CA GLU A 424 0.39 -19.64 -9.03
C GLU A 424 0.56 -18.60 -7.91
N LYS A 425 0.75 -19.09 -6.67
CA LYS A 425 1.01 -18.28 -5.47
C LYS A 425 2.15 -18.89 -4.66
N GLY A 426 2.71 -18.10 -3.76
CA GLY A 426 3.80 -18.49 -2.87
C GLY A 426 5.14 -18.56 -3.60
N TRP A 427 6.05 -19.34 -3.04
CA TRP A 427 7.41 -19.50 -3.54
C TRP A 427 7.47 -20.29 -4.85
N LYS A 428 8.13 -19.72 -5.86
CA LYS A 428 8.37 -20.35 -7.16
C LYS A 428 9.84 -20.27 -7.53
N SER A 429 10.42 -21.40 -7.91
CA SER A 429 11.77 -21.42 -8.48
C SER A 429 11.71 -21.27 -10.00
N ILE A 430 12.39 -20.24 -10.52
CA ILE A 430 12.46 -19.91 -11.95
C ILE A 430 13.92 -19.59 -12.28
N ASN A 431 14.50 -20.27 -13.27
CA ASN A 431 15.92 -20.10 -13.65
C ASN A 431 16.88 -20.18 -12.45
N ASN A 432 16.65 -21.13 -11.54
CA ASN A 432 17.40 -21.35 -10.28
C ASN A 432 17.36 -20.21 -9.26
N ASN A 433 16.48 -19.22 -9.44
CA ASN A 433 16.21 -18.18 -8.46
C ASN A 433 14.80 -18.36 -7.87
N TRP A 434 14.62 -17.96 -6.62
CA TRP A 434 13.32 -18.01 -5.96
C TRP A 434 12.61 -16.68 -6.08
N TYR A 435 11.31 -16.74 -6.35
CA TYR A 435 10.40 -15.59 -6.44
C TYR A 435 9.20 -15.89 -5.55
N TYR A 436 8.59 -14.86 -4.99
CA TYR A 436 7.41 -15.01 -4.16
C TYR A 436 6.21 -14.32 -4.79
N PHE A 437 5.12 -15.04 -5.00
CA PHE A 437 3.85 -14.50 -5.49
C PHE A 437 2.88 -14.39 -4.31
N ASN A 438 2.36 -13.19 -4.04
CA ASN A 438 1.52 -12.93 -2.87
C ASN A 438 0.14 -13.63 -2.97
N ASN A 439 -0.74 -13.42 -1.98
CA ASN A 439 -2.08 -14.02 -1.98
C ASN A 439 -2.96 -13.59 -3.16
N SER A 440 -2.69 -12.41 -3.73
CA SER A 440 -3.32 -11.87 -4.94
C SER A 440 -2.64 -12.39 -6.23
N GLY A 441 -1.56 -13.15 -6.12
CA GLY A 441 -0.79 -13.72 -7.23
C GLY A 441 0.27 -12.78 -7.80
N GLU A 442 0.48 -11.60 -7.20
CA GLU A 442 1.46 -10.62 -7.70
C GLU A 442 2.85 -10.97 -7.19
N MET A 443 3.85 -10.87 -8.06
CA MET A 443 5.25 -11.06 -7.70
C MET A 443 5.69 -9.97 -6.72
N ALA A 444 6.13 -10.38 -5.54
CA ALA A 444 6.63 -9.49 -4.51
C ALA A 444 8.06 -9.01 -4.81
N THR A 445 8.34 -7.81 -4.32
CA THR A 445 9.67 -7.20 -4.28
C THR A 445 9.87 -6.61 -2.87
N GLY A 446 11.11 -6.33 -2.48
CA GLY A 446 11.44 -5.83 -1.15
C GLY A 446 11.32 -6.88 -0.05
N TRP A 447 11.12 -6.44 1.19
CA TRP A 447 10.96 -7.34 2.33
C TRP A 447 9.57 -8.00 2.34
N ILE A 448 9.55 -9.30 2.59
CA ILE A 448 8.33 -10.04 2.90
C ILE A 448 8.49 -10.79 4.22
N ASN A 449 7.36 -11.07 4.87
CA ASN A 449 7.31 -12.03 5.97
C ASN A 449 6.40 -13.19 5.55
N ASP A 450 6.96 -14.39 5.47
CA ASP A 450 6.23 -15.62 5.22
C ASP A 450 6.28 -16.46 6.49
N ARG A 451 5.12 -16.54 7.18
CA ARG A 451 4.92 -17.34 8.40
C ARG A 451 5.95 -17.06 9.50
N GLY A 452 6.23 -15.79 9.77
CA GLY A 452 7.16 -15.35 10.81
C GLY A 452 8.63 -15.33 10.36
N THR A 453 8.95 -15.78 9.15
CA THR A 453 10.30 -15.70 8.60
C THR A 453 10.38 -14.56 7.58
N SER A 454 11.36 -13.66 7.74
CA SER A 454 11.56 -12.54 6.83
C SER A 454 12.51 -12.89 5.69
N TYR A 455 12.20 -12.44 4.48
CA TYR A 455 13.00 -12.62 3.27
C TYR A 455 13.10 -11.29 2.52
N TYR A 456 14.13 -11.11 1.72
CA TYR A 456 14.25 -9.96 0.82
C TYR A 456 14.23 -10.42 -0.64
N LEU A 457 13.41 -9.77 -1.45
CA LEU A 457 13.32 -9.94 -2.89
C LEU A 457 13.88 -8.66 -3.55
N TYR A 458 14.79 -8.80 -4.50
CA TYR A 458 15.24 -7.66 -5.31
C TYR A 458 14.06 -7.04 -6.09
N ASP A 459 14.28 -5.87 -6.66
CA ASP A 459 13.35 -5.17 -7.56
C ASP A 459 12.89 -6.00 -8.77
N ASN A 460 13.67 -6.98 -9.20
CA ASN A 460 13.28 -7.96 -10.21
C ASN A 460 12.57 -9.21 -9.66
N GLY A 461 12.28 -9.23 -8.35
CA GLY A 461 11.58 -10.27 -7.62
C GLY A 461 12.47 -11.43 -7.15
N ALA A 462 13.74 -11.49 -7.54
CA ALA A 462 14.61 -12.60 -7.14
C ALA A 462 14.96 -12.51 -5.65
N MET A 463 14.85 -13.63 -4.93
CA MET A 463 15.15 -13.73 -3.52
C MET A 463 16.65 -13.63 -3.26
N ALA A 464 17.02 -12.73 -2.34
CA ALA A 464 18.38 -12.54 -1.91
C ALA A 464 18.86 -13.63 -0.94
N LYS A 465 20.17 -13.87 -0.97
CA LYS A 465 20.93 -14.73 -0.05
C LYS A 465 22.25 -14.01 0.29
N GLY A 466 22.85 -14.40 1.41
CA GLY A 466 24.09 -13.81 1.90
C GLY A 466 23.93 -12.39 2.40
N TRP A 467 25.03 -11.63 2.37
CA TRP A 467 25.02 -10.23 2.77
C TRP A 467 24.39 -9.35 1.70
N ILE A 468 23.41 -8.56 2.10
CA ILE A 468 22.87 -7.48 1.29
C ILE A 468 23.02 -6.16 2.04
N LYS A 469 23.23 -5.09 1.28
CA LYS A 469 23.26 -3.72 1.79
C LYS A 469 22.04 -2.99 1.24
N LEU A 470 21.19 -2.51 2.13
CA LEU A 470 20.02 -1.69 1.80
C LEU A 470 20.20 -0.33 2.47
N GLY A 471 20.42 0.71 1.66
CA GLY A 471 20.86 2.02 2.17
C GLY A 471 22.17 1.92 2.95
N SER A 472 22.17 2.40 4.20
CA SER A 472 23.32 2.34 5.12
C SER A 472 23.40 1.07 5.95
N SER A 473 22.39 0.19 5.87
CA SER A 473 22.27 -0.98 6.76
C SER A 473 22.60 -2.28 6.04
N TRP A 474 23.36 -3.13 6.72
CA TRP A 474 23.66 -4.48 6.27
C TRP A 474 22.69 -5.48 6.88
N TYR A 475 22.31 -6.47 6.08
CA TYR A 475 21.47 -7.59 6.48
C TYR A 475 22.11 -8.88 5.98
N PHE A 476 21.81 -9.99 6.65
CA PHE A 476 22.26 -11.30 6.24
C PHE A 476 21.06 -12.22 6.02
N LEU A 477 20.98 -12.80 4.84
CA LEU A 477 20.02 -13.82 4.46
C LEU A 477 20.78 -15.14 4.39
N ASN A 478 20.30 -16.18 5.05
CA ASN A 478 20.97 -17.48 4.99
C ASN A 478 20.78 -18.15 3.61
N SER A 479 21.26 -19.38 3.43
CA SER A 479 21.15 -20.10 2.16
C SER A 479 19.71 -20.40 1.73
N SER A 480 18.74 -20.41 2.67
CA SER A 480 17.31 -20.52 2.35
C SER A 480 16.66 -19.15 2.09
N GLY A 481 17.42 -18.06 2.14
CA GLY A 481 16.92 -16.68 2.01
C GLY A 481 16.32 -16.10 3.28
N ALA A 482 16.27 -16.86 4.38
CA ALA A 482 15.70 -16.39 5.63
C ALA A 482 16.65 -15.40 6.30
N MET A 483 16.11 -14.27 6.77
CA MET A 483 16.85 -13.24 7.46
C MET A 483 17.40 -13.76 8.78
N ALA A 484 18.71 -13.65 8.96
CA ALA A 484 19.36 -13.95 10.21
C ALA A 484 19.24 -12.79 11.19
N THR A 485 19.18 -13.14 12.47
CA THR A 485 19.28 -12.22 13.61
C THR A 485 20.29 -12.75 14.62
N GLY A 486 20.77 -11.91 15.51
CA GLY A 486 21.79 -12.24 16.49
C GLY A 486 23.18 -12.40 15.87
N TRP A 487 24.01 -13.25 16.48
CA TRP A 487 25.40 -13.43 16.06
C TRP A 487 25.53 -14.22 14.76
N VAL A 488 26.21 -13.64 13.78
CA VAL A 488 26.56 -14.28 12.51
C VAL A 488 28.07 -14.31 12.34
N THR A 489 28.62 -15.45 11.93
CA THR A 489 30.03 -15.59 11.57
C THR A 489 30.17 -15.51 10.06
N SER A 490 31.04 -14.62 9.57
CA SER A 490 31.33 -14.46 8.15
C SER A 490 32.80 -14.15 7.94
N ASN A 491 33.46 -14.90 7.04
CA ASN A 491 34.89 -14.75 6.73
C ASN A 491 35.82 -14.77 7.96
N GLY A 492 35.48 -15.52 9.01
CA GLY A 492 36.27 -15.62 10.23
C GLY A 492 36.00 -14.53 11.28
N ASP A 493 35.23 -13.51 10.93
CA ASP A 493 34.78 -12.44 11.82
C ASP A 493 33.34 -12.68 12.32
N MET A 494 33.00 -12.09 13.47
CA MET A 494 31.64 -12.15 14.03
C MET A 494 30.97 -10.78 13.99
N TYR A 495 29.71 -10.78 13.58
CA TYR A 495 28.84 -9.62 13.44
C TYR A 495 27.56 -9.85 14.23
N TYR A 496 26.92 -8.78 14.67
CA TYR A 496 25.63 -8.86 15.37
C TYR A 496 24.52 -8.19 14.58
N LEU A 497 23.47 -8.95 14.29
CA LEU A 497 22.28 -8.53 13.57
C LEU A 497 21.19 -8.28 14.62
N ASP A 498 20.62 -7.08 14.64
CA ASP A 498 19.58 -6.70 15.58
C ASP A 498 18.41 -7.69 15.56
N THR A 499 17.97 -8.13 16.74
CA THR A 499 16.98 -9.21 16.86
C THR A 499 15.57 -8.82 16.41
N SER A 500 15.27 -7.53 16.37
CA SER A 500 13.98 -7.01 15.97
C SER A 500 13.94 -6.62 14.48
N THR A 501 15.04 -6.05 13.98
CA THR A 501 15.09 -5.43 12.65
C THR A 501 16.00 -6.16 11.66
N GLY A 502 16.85 -7.08 12.10
CA GLY A 502 17.85 -7.78 11.27
C GLY A 502 19.00 -6.91 10.81
N ARG A 503 19.09 -5.65 11.24
CA ARG A 503 20.14 -4.71 10.86
C ARG A 503 21.44 -5.05 11.56
N MET A 504 22.55 -5.09 10.84
CA MET A 504 23.86 -5.23 11.45
C MET A 504 24.19 -3.98 12.29
N LEU A 505 24.50 -4.20 13.57
CA LEU A 505 24.86 -3.13 14.49
C LEU A 505 26.34 -2.77 14.36
N THR A 506 26.66 -1.50 14.62
CA THR A 506 28.02 -0.95 14.67
C THR A 506 28.14 -0.02 15.88
N ASN A 507 29.37 0.28 16.30
CA ASN A 507 29.65 1.26 17.36
C ASN A 507 28.86 1.05 18.67
N THR A 508 28.69 -0.19 19.09
CA THR A 508 27.89 -0.55 20.27
C THR A 508 28.56 -1.64 21.10
N THR A 509 27.91 -2.15 22.14
CA THR A 509 28.37 -3.30 22.92
C THR A 509 27.24 -4.31 23.05
N ILE A 510 27.51 -5.56 22.69
CA ILE A 510 26.54 -6.67 22.72
C ILE A 510 27.16 -7.84 23.47
N ASP A 511 26.44 -8.40 24.45
CA ASP A 511 26.89 -9.51 25.31
C ASP A 511 28.28 -9.28 25.95
N GLY A 512 28.57 -8.01 26.27
CA GLY A 512 29.85 -7.58 26.84
C GLY A 512 31.00 -7.48 25.84
N TYR A 513 30.78 -7.64 24.54
CA TYR A 513 31.78 -7.42 23.49
C TYR A 513 31.54 -6.09 22.79
N LYS A 514 32.60 -5.29 22.59
CA LYS A 514 32.51 -4.08 21.77
C LYS A 514 32.29 -4.47 20.31
N ILE A 515 31.42 -3.78 19.61
CA ILE A 515 31.23 -3.86 18.16
C ILE A 515 31.79 -2.58 17.56
N GLY A 516 32.80 -2.71 16.70
CA GLY A 516 33.47 -1.56 16.07
C GLY A 516 32.61 -0.85 15.02
N SER A 517 33.14 0.25 14.48
CA SER A 517 32.55 0.96 13.33
C SER A 517 32.45 0.07 12.09
N ASN A 518 33.39 -0.87 11.94
CA ASN A 518 33.39 -1.89 10.91
C ASN A 518 32.42 -3.07 11.19
N GLY A 519 31.63 -3.01 12.26
CA GLY A 519 30.64 -4.03 12.63
C GLY A 519 31.21 -5.32 13.23
N LYS A 520 32.54 -5.44 13.32
CA LYS A 520 33.20 -6.65 13.83
C LYS A 520 33.15 -6.68 15.37
N ARG A 521 33.02 -7.88 15.91
CA ARG A 521 33.17 -8.15 17.34
C ARG A 521 34.62 -7.94 17.79
N GLY A 522 34.83 -6.91 18.60
CA GLY A 522 36.08 -6.61 19.29
C GLY A 522 36.16 -7.25 20.69
N SER A 523 37.03 -6.68 21.52
CA SER A 523 37.36 -7.20 22.86
C SER A 523 36.19 -7.15 23.85
N LYS A 524 36.21 -8.07 24.82
CA LYS A 524 35.25 -8.10 25.93
C LYS A 524 35.52 -6.96 26.92
N VAL A 525 34.49 -6.19 27.28
CA VAL A 525 34.58 -5.08 28.23
C VAL A 525 34.69 -5.64 29.64
N SER A 526 35.77 -5.30 30.36
CA SER A 526 35.99 -5.71 31.74
C SER A 526 35.47 -4.63 32.70
N SER A 527 34.60 -4.99 33.64
CA SER A 527 34.10 -4.10 34.69
C SER A 527 35.14 -3.95 35.81
N SER A 528 35.64 -2.73 36.04
CA SER A 528 36.47 -2.40 37.20
C SER A 528 35.60 -1.98 38.39
N ASN A 529 35.73 -2.73 39.48
CA ASN A 529 35.07 -2.53 40.77
C ASN A 529 35.41 -1.20 41.45
N GLY A 530 34.40 -0.50 41.96
CA GLY A 530 34.49 0.47 43.04
C GLY A 530 33.59 0.03 44.21
N SER A 531 34.22 -0.45 45.27
CA SER A 531 33.60 -0.97 46.51
C SER A 531 33.04 0.16 47.38
N ASN A 532 31.80 0.00 47.87
CA ASN A 532 31.51 0.26 49.28
C ASN A 532 30.32 -0.58 49.77
N SER A 533 30.58 -1.30 50.85
CA SER A 533 29.74 -2.33 51.47
C SER A 533 29.04 -1.80 52.71
N ALA A 534 27.78 -2.22 52.89
CA ALA A 534 27.15 -2.72 54.12
C ALA A 534 25.77 -2.09 54.41
N ASN A 535 24.68 -2.84 54.19
CA ASN A 535 24.14 -3.67 55.27
C ASN A 535 23.15 -4.72 54.76
N GLN A 536 23.15 -5.88 55.42
CA GLN A 536 22.55 -7.15 54.98
C GLN A 536 21.09 -7.36 55.43
N ASN A 537 20.51 -8.41 54.80
CA ASN A 537 19.38 -9.27 55.20
C ASN A 537 18.03 -8.90 54.54
N GLN A 538 17.33 -9.75 53.80
CA GLN A 538 17.24 -11.21 53.77
C GLN A 538 16.95 -11.74 52.34
N LYS A 539 17.42 -12.96 52.07
CA LYS A 539 17.14 -13.74 50.85
C LYS A 539 15.74 -14.37 50.93
N PRO A 540 15.02 -14.53 49.81
CA PRO A 540 14.71 -15.90 49.42
C PRO A 540 14.98 -16.19 47.93
N SER A 541 15.25 -17.48 47.73
CA SER A 541 15.50 -18.21 46.48
C SER A 541 14.59 -17.83 45.30
N GLN A 542 15.18 -17.38 44.19
CA GLN A 542 14.53 -17.38 42.87
C GLN A 542 14.87 -18.67 42.12
N GLY A 543 13.86 -19.51 41.89
CA GLY A 543 13.87 -20.50 40.81
C GLY A 543 13.46 -19.83 39.49
N PRO A 544 13.71 -20.46 38.32
CA PRO A 544 13.38 -19.89 37.03
C PRO A 544 11.85 -19.82 36.88
N SER A 545 11.30 -18.61 36.78
CA SER A 545 9.89 -18.42 36.47
C SER A 545 9.65 -18.74 34.99
N THR A 546 8.94 -19.84 34.78
CA THR A 546 8.30 -20.26 33.54
C THR A 546 7.44 -19.14 32.93
N PRO A 547 7.22 -19.14 31.58
CA PRO A 547 6.30 -18.19 30.96
C PRO A 547 4.89 -18.39 31.54
N LEU A 548 4.34 -17.34 32.16
CA LEU A 548 2.98 -17.36 32.65
C LEU A 548 2.01 -17.33 31.45
N LYS A 549 1.10 -18.31 31.46
CA LYS A 549 -0.05 -18.45 30.57
C LYS A 549 -0.96 -17.21 30.72
N PRO A 550 -1.57 -16.68 29.64
CA PRO A 550 -2.42 -15.49 29.74
C PRO A 550 -3.66 -15.76 30.60
N SER A 551 -3.80 -14.94 31.64
CA SER A 551 -5.04 -14.77 32.41
C SER A 551 -6.04 -14.05 31.51
N THR A 552 -7.20 -14.64 31.27
CA THR A 552 -8.26 -14.07 30.43
C THR A 552 -8.93 -12.90 31.18
N GLY A 553 -8.81 -11.67 30.68
CA GLY A 553 -9.71 -10.58 31.07
C GLY A 553 -11.16 -11.03 30.83
N ASN A 554 -11.93 -11.20 31.90
CA ASN A 554 -13.26 -11.84 31.88
C ASN A 554 -14.35 -10.91 31.30
N GLY A 555 -14.14 -10.31 30.12
CA GLY A 555 -15.15 -9.46 29.46
C GLY A 555 -15.58 -8.23 30.28
N LYS A 556 -14.78 -7.82 31.27
CA LYS A 556 -15.04 -6.64 32.10
C LYS A 556 -14.86 -5.37 31.27
N THR A 557 -15.74 -4.39 31.49
CA THR A 557 -15.68 -3.11 30.81
C THR A 557 -14.79 -2.12 31.56
N ILE A 558 -13.85 -1.48 30.88
CA ILE A 558 -13.02 -0.39 31.38
C ILE A 558 -13.39 0.88 30.62
N TYR A 559 -13.64 1.96 31.36
CA TYR A 559 -13.89 3.26 30.78
C TYR A 559 -12.59 4.06 30.73
N VAL A 560 -12.14 4.39 29.52
CA VAL A 560 -10.93 5.17 29.28
C VAL A 560 -11.33 6.58 28.81
N ASP A 561 -11.09 7.55 29.67
CA ASP A 561 -11.31 8.95 29.43
C ASP A 561 -10.05 9.59 28.83
N ALA A 562 -10.22 10.17 27.64
CA ALA A 562 -9.12 10.71 26.85
C ALA A 562 -8.77 12.16 27.21
N GLY A 563 -9.15 12.65 28.41
CA GLY A 563 -8.78 13.94 29.02
C GLY A 563 -8.94 15.18 28.12
N HIS A 564 -9.67 16.21 28.55
CA HIS A 564 -9.93 17.42 27.75
C HIS A 564 -10.70 17.19 26.43
N ASP A 565 -11.43 18.20 26.00
CA ASP A 565 -12.33 18.22 24.84
C ASP A 565 -12.27 19.60 24.16
N TYR A 566 -12.95 19.77 23.05
CA TYR A 566 -12.99 21.05 22.34
C TYR A 566 -14.12 21.92 22.93
N GLY A 567 -14.10 23.23 22.68
CA GLY A 567 -15.17 24.12 23.19
C GLY A 567 -15.15 24.35 24.70
N LYS A 568 -14.03 24.84 25.23
CA LYS A 568 -13.83 25.33 26.63
C LYS A 568 -13.24 24.34 27.64
N ASP A 569 -12.89 23.12 27.25
CA ASP A 569 -12.13 22.16 28.07
C ASP A 569 -10.80 21.78 27.38
N TYR A 570 -10.02 22.77 26.94
CA TYR A 570 -8.92 22.56 25.99
C TYR A 570 -7.67 21.87 26.56
N GLY A 571 -7.55 21.80 27.89
CA GLY A 571 -6.30 21.46 28.55
C GLY A 571 -5.22 22.52 28.34
N SER A 572 -3.99 22.16 28.67
CA SER A 572 -2.81 23.01 28.51
C SER A 572 -2.20 22.89 27.12
N GLU A 573 -1.67 24.00 26.61
CA GLU A 573 -0.81 24.00 25.43
C GLU A 573 0.53 24.66 25.78
N THR A 574 1.61 24.18 25.18
CA THR A 574 2.95 24.76 25.32
C THR A 574 3.68 24.71 23.99
N ILE A 575 4.48 25.74 23.71
CA ILE A 575 5.33 25.80 22.51
C ILE A 575 6.79 25.75 22.96
N LEU A 576 7.51 24.68 22.61
CA LEU A 576 8.95 24.52 22.90
C LEU A 576 9.67 24.29 21.59
N ASP A 577 10.73 25.06 21.33
CA ASP A 577 11.48 25.04 20.06
C ASP A 577 10.59 25.17 18.80
N GLY A 578 9.49 25.92 18.90
CA GLY A 578 8.52 26.07 17.80
C GLY A 578 7.66 24.82 17.54
N ILE A 579 7.59 23.90 18.49
CA ILE A 579 6.73 22.70 18.48
C ILE A 579 5.62 22.91 19.49
N LYS A 580 4.36 22.85 19.05
CA LYS A 580 3.19 22.91 19.93
C LYS A 580 2.87 21.53 20.53
N TYR A 581 2.85 21.45 21.85
CA TYR A 581 2.41 20.30 22.62
C TYR A 581 1.04 20.62 23.22
N SER A 582 0.02 19.89 22.77
CA SER A 582 -1.36 20.01 23.24
C SER A 582 -1.69 18.85 24.16
N GLU A 583 -2.07 19.15 25.40
CA GLU A 583 -2.47 18.14 26.38
C GLU A 583 -3.63 17.29 25.84
N SER A 584 -4.67 17.91 25.29
CA SER A 584 -5.83 17.20 24.74
C SER A 584 -5.50 16.21 23.61
N ASP A 585 -4.50 16.51 22.78
CA ASP A 585 -4.06 15.61 21.71
C ASP A 585 -3.16 14.49 22.23
N LEU A 586 -2.24 14.79 23.15
CA LEU A 586 -1.35 13.79 23.74
C LEU A 586 -2.12 12.81 24.62
N ASN A 587 -3.11 13.28 25.37
CA ASN A 587 -4.02 12.46 26.17
C ASN A 587 -4.73 11.42 25.30
N MET A 588 -5.30 11.86 24.18
CA MET A 588 -5.98 10.98 23.23
C MET A 588 -5.04 9.93 22.64
N GLN A 589 -3.81 10.30 22.31
CA GLN A 589 -2.82 9.37 21.76
C GLN A 589 -2.47 8.24 22.73
N VAL A 590 -2.26 8.56 24.01
CA VAL A 590 -1.98 7.55 25.04
C VAL A 590 -3.25 6.74 25.35
N ALA A 591 -4.43 7.38 25.40
CA ALA A 591 -5.70 6.71 25.63
C ALA A 591 -6.06 5.69 24.53
N ASP A 592 -5.79 5.99 23.26
CA ASP A 592 -5.98 5.04 22.14
C ASP A 592 -5.04 3.83 22.22
N LYS A 593 -3.79 4.04 22.67
CA LYS A 593 -2.86 2.93 22.92
C LYS A 593 -3.32 2.07 24.10
N LEU A 594 -3.75 2.70 25.19
CA LEU A 594 -4.27 2.00 26.36
C LEU A 594 -5.51 1.17 26.01
N LYS A 595 -6.41 1.70 25.17
CA LYS A 595 -7.55 0.95 24.63
C LYS A 595 -7.10 -0.35 23.96
N LYS A 596 -6.12 -0.28 23.06
CA LYS A 596 -5.59 -1.46 22.34
C LYS A 596 -4.95 -2.46 23.30
N GLU A 597 -4.15 -2.01 24.25
CA GLU A 597 -3.53 -2.88 25.25
C GLU A 597 -4.57 -3.61 26.10
N LEU A 598 -5.62 -2.91 26.55
CA LEU A 598 -6.69 -3.50 27.32
C LEU A 598 -7.53 -4.47 26.49
N GLN A 599 -7.84 -4.15 25.23
CA GLN A 599 -8.55 -5.05 24.32
C GLN A 599 -7.75 -6.33 24.05
N ASN A 600 -6.43 -6.21 23.85
CA ASN A 600 -5.53 -7.35 23.68
C ASN A 600 -5.50 -8.27 24.90
N ARG A 601 -5.82 -7.74 26.08
CA ARG A 601 -5.91 -8.47 27.36
C ARG A 601 -7.33 -8.97 27.67
N GLY A 602 -8.28 -8.78 26.75
CA GLY A 602 -9.65 -9.31 26.86
C GLY A 602 -10.65 -8.40 27.57
N TYR A 603 -10.32 -7.13 27.81
CA TYR A 603 -11.26 -6.16 28.36
C TYR A 603 -12.13 -5.54 27.26
N ASN A 604 -13.39 -5.27 27.59
CA ASN A 604 -14.21 -4.35 26.81
C ASN A 604 -13.77 -2.92 27.17
N VAL A 605 -13.62 -2.04 26.17
CA VAL A 605 -13.16 -0.67 26.42
C VAL A 605 -14.16 0.32 25.85
N ILE A 606 -14.62 1.24 26.69
CA ILE A 606 -15.45 2.39 26.29
C ILE A 606 -14.59 3.64 26.39
N MET A 607 -14.57 4.42 25.31
CA MET A 607 -13.84 5.68 25.26
C MET A 607 -14.77 6.88 25.53
N THR A 608 -14.26 7.92 26.19
CA THR A 608 -14.94 9.23 26.19
C THR A 608 -15.12 9.75 24.77
N ARG A 609 -14.08 9.68 23.94
CA ARG A 609 -14.07 10.00 22.51
C ARG A 609 -13.07 9.12 21.78
N GLU A 610 -13.31 8.86 20.50
CA GLU A 610 -12.42 8.08 19.64
C GLU A 610 -11.32 8.95 18.99
N LEU A 611 -10.24 8.31 18.53
CA LEU A 611 -9.13 9.01 17.88
C LEU A 611 -9.61 9.76 16.63
N GLY A 612 -9.39 11.07 16.60
CA GLY A 612 -9.86 11.95 15.51
C GLY A 612 -11.21 12.63 15.79
N GLU A 613 -11.97 12.18 16.80
CA GLU A 613 -13.15 12.91 17.24
C GLU A 613 -12.77 14.22 17.94
N ARG A 614 -13.57 15.25 17.69
CA ARG A 614 -13.38 16.62 18.19
C ARG A 614 -14.67 17.16 18.83
N PRO A 615 -15.23 16.48 19.86
CA PRO A 615 -16.45 16.94 20.50
C PRO A 615 -16.24 18.31 21.12
N SER A 616 -17.15 19.24 20.82
CA SER A 616 -17.10 20.61 21.30
C SER A 616 -18.28 20.89 22.22
N PHE A 617 -18.01 21.26 23.47
CA PHE A 617 -19.06 21.59 24.43
C PHE A 617 -19.25 23.11 24.53
N SER A 618 -20.33 23.55 25.17
CA SER A 618 -20.56 24.98 25.40
C SER A 618 -19.89 25.48 26.69
N SER A 619 -19.57 24.56 27.62
CA SER A 619 -18.91 24.86 28.89
C SER A 619 -18.09 23.68 29.42
N LEU A 620 -17.13 23.99 30.32
CA LEU A 620 -16.35 22.97 31.04
C LEU A 620 -17.25 22.01 31.84
N VAL A 621 -18.26 22.54 32.53
CA VAL A 621 -19.19 21.71 33.33
C VAL A 621 -19.97 20.73 32.46
N GLU A 622 -20.34 21.13 31.24
CA GLU A 622 -21.03 20.25 30.29
C GLU A 622 -20.13 19.11 29.82
N SER A 623 -18.87 19.39 29.42
CA SER A 623 -17.90 18.33 29.07
C SER A 623 -17.67 17.37 30.24
N LEU A 624 -17.41 17.90 31.44
CA LEU A 624 -17.16 17.07 32.61
C LEU A 624 -18.40 16.21 32.99
N SER A 625 -19.60 16.77 32.87
CA SER A 625 -20.86 16.03 33.10
C SER A 625 -21.08 14.96 32.04
N TYR A 626 -20.76 15.22 30.77
CA TYR A 626 -20.84 14.25 29.68
C TYR A 626 -19.97 13.02 29.97
N ARG A 627 -18.70 13.22 30.34
CA ARG A 627 -17.76 12.14 30.69
C ARG A 627 -18.28 11.27 31.83
N VAL A 628 -18.73 11.91 32.90
CA VAL A 628 -19.26 11.22 34.10
C VAL A 628 -20.51 10.43 33.75
N ASN A 629 -21.46 11.04 33.04
CA ASN A 629 -22.71 10.38 32.68
C ASN A 629 -22.47 9.19 31.75
N LYS A 630 -21.60 9.34 30.76
CA LYS A 630 -21.24 8.25 29.83
C LYS A 630 -20.59 7.08 30.57
N ALA A 631 -19.69 7.35 31.51
CA ALA A 631 -19.11 6.32 32.38
C ALA A 631 -20.16 5.67 33.31
N ASN A 632 -20.99 6.46 33.99
CA ASN A 632 -22.00 5.98 34.94
C ASN A 632 -23.17 5.21 34.31
N ASN A 633 -23.40 5.42 33.01
CA ASN A 633 -24.39 4.71 32.21
C ASN A 633 -23.80 3.48 31.51
N SER A 634 -22.50 3.23 31.69
CA SER A 634 -21.86 1.99 31.25
C SER A 634 -21.81 0.95 32.37
N ASP A 635 -21.47 -0.28 32.02
CA ASP A 635 -21.15 -1.37 32.95
C ASP A 635 -19.67 -1.37 33.36
N ALA A 636 -18.98 -0.22 33.22
CA ALA A 636 -17.56 -0.12 33.50
C ALA A 636 -17.23 -0.36 34.98
N VAL A 637 -16.26 -1.23 35.22
CA VAL A 637 -15.75 -1.58 36.56
C VAL A 637 -14.62 -0.66 37.02
N LEU A 638 -14.09 0.16 36.11
CA LEU A 638 -12.98 1.07 36.34
C LEU A 638 -13.06 2.26 35.39
N PHE A 639 -12.76 3.45 35.90
CA PHE A 639 -12.59 4.69 35.14
C PHE A 639 -11.13 5.14 35.18
N ILE A 640 -10.53 5.41 34.03
CA ILE A 640 -9.16 5.92 33.92
C ILE A 640 -9.16 7.13 33.01
N SER A 641 -8.73 8.28 33.54
CA SER A 641 -8.51 9.48 32.74
C SER A 641 -7.02 9.67 32.47
N ILE A 642 -6.67 9.99 31.22
CA ILE A 642 -5.29 10.20 30.80
C ILE A 642 -5.03 11.69 30.63
N HIS A 643 -3.98 12.20 31.28
CA HIS A 643 -3.59 13.61 31.28
C HIS A 643 -2.08 13.81 31.08
N HIS A 644 -1.72 15.05 30.75
CA HIS A 644 -0.35 15.53 30.71
C HIS A 644 -0.27 16.86 31.44
N ASN A 645 0.58 16.93 32.45
CA ASN A 645 0.60 18.02 33.40
C ASN A 645 1.29 19.26 32.82
N SER A 646 1.01 20.41 33.44
CA SER A 646 1.60 21.69 33.10
C SER A 646 1.97 22.43 34.40
N ALA A 647 3.25 22.74 34.56
CA ALA A 647 3.79 23.44 35.73
C ALA A 647 5.01 24.27 35.31
N GLY A 648 5.95 24.53 36.23
CA GLY A 648 7.20 25.21 35.88
C GLY A 648 8.07 24.38 34.92
N GLU A 649 8.96 25.05 34.16
CA GLU A 649 9.79 24.45 33.09
C GLU A 649 10.72 23.31 33.55
N THR A 650 11.01 23.21 34.84
CA THR A 650 11.83 22.15 35.44
C THR A 650 11.01 21.00 36.02
N ALA A 651 9.68 21.09 36.01
CA ALA A 651 8.81 20.04 36.51
C ALA A 651 9.02 18.78 35.65
N GLN A 652 9.18 17.65 36.29
CA GLN A 652 9.36 16.38 35.59
C GLN A 652 8.82 15.21 36.38
N GLY A 653 8.46 14.15 35.67
CA GLY A 653 8.01 12.89 36.24
C GLY A 653 6.52 12.65 36.06
N ILE A 654 6.04 11.62 36.73
CA ILE A 654 4.65 11.17 36.62
C ILE A 654 3.98 11.21 37.99
N GLU A 655 2.69 11.52 38.00
CA GLU A 655 1.83 11.46 39.19
C GLU A 655 0.48 10.84 38.82
N THR A 656 -0.12 10.08 39.73
CA THR A 656 -1.47 9.54 39.51
C THR A 656 -2.41 10.05 40.59
N LEU A 657 -3.48 10.70 40.16
CA LEU A 657 -4.43 11.38 41.02
C LEU A 657 -5.66 10.52 41.29
N TYR A 658 -6.23 10.68 42.47
CA TYR A 658 -7.54 10.16 42.85
C TYR A 658 -8.31 11.24 43.63
N SER A 659 -9.59 11.01 43.92
CA SER A 659 -10.40 11.92 44.75
C SER A 659 -11.01 11.16 45.92
N ASP A 660 -10.79 11.64 47.14
CA ASP A 660 -11.47 11.13 48.35
C ASP A 660 -12.81 11.83 48.66
N ARG A 661 -13.20 12.83 47.86
CA ARG A 661 -14.43 13.60 48.07
C ARG A 661 -15.68 12.77 47.79
N SER A 662 -16.77 13.10 48.49
CA SER A 662 -18.11 12.61 48.16
C SER A 662 -18.53 13.03 46.75
N GLN A 663 -19.41 12.25 46.12
CA GLN A 663 -20.09 12.67 44.89
C GLN A 663 -20.85 13.99 45.12
N ASP A 664 -20.94 14.82 44.10
CA ASP A 664 -21.80 16.01 44.15
C ASP A 664 -23.27 15.56 44.25
N SER A 665 -24.15 16.41 44.80
CA SER A 665 -25.58 16.07 44.97
C SER A 665 -26.27 15.65 43.67
N ALA A 666 -25.87 16.25 42.53
CA ALA A 666 -26.37 15.90 41.20
C ALA A 666 -26.04 14.45 40.76
N PHE A 667 -25.03 13.83 41.38
CA PHE A 667 -24.60 12.45 41.14
C PHE A 667 -24.87 11.54 42.33
N GLY A 668 -25.72 11.96 43.27
CA GLY A 668 -26.21 11.14 44.37
C GLY A 668 -25.56 11.43 45.74
N GLY A 669 -24.61 12.36 45.84
CA GLY A 669 -24.10 12.85 47.13
C GLY A 669 -23.32 11.84 47.98
N LYS A 670 -23.10 10.61 47.47
CA LYS A 670 -22.62 9.47 48.27
C LYS A 670 -21.11 9.56 48.56
N TYR A 671 -20.75 9.27 49.81
CA TYR A 671 -19.37 8.93 50.18
C TYR A 671 -19.18 7.41 50.08
N ASP A 672 -18.26 6.96 49.24
CA ASP A 672 -17.99 5.53 49.00
C ASP A 672 -16.55 5.16 49.36
N SER A 673 -16.34 4.74 50.61
CA SER A 673 -15.01 4.46 51.15
C SER A 673 -14.28 3.33 50.43
N LEU A 674 -14.98 2.32 49.93
CA LEU A 674 -14.38 1.18 49.22
C LEU A 674 -13.91 1.58 47.82
N ARG A 675 -14.73 2.34 47.09
CA ARG A 675 -14.37 2.92 45.79
C ARG A 675 -13.14 3.82 45.91
N ILE A 676 -13.11 4.69 46.92
CA ILE A 676 -11.99 5.61 47.18
C ILE A 676 -10.72 4.84 47.55
N ALA A 677 -10.80 3.88 48.48
CA ALA A 677 -9.65 3.07 48.87
C ALA A 677 -9.06 2.28 47.69
N THR A 678 -9.92 1.77 46.80
CA THR A 678 -9.50 1.07 45.58
C THR A 678 -8.85 2.02 44.59
N SER A 679 -9.43 3.20 44.38
CA SER A 679 -8.86 4.25 43.53
C SER A 679 -7.46 4.66 43.99
N LYS A 680 -7.27 4.85 45.30
CA LYS A 680 -5.95 5.16 45.89
C LYS A 680 -4.93 4.05 45.62
N ARG A 681 -5.26 2.78 45.87
CA ARG A 681 -4.34 1.65 45.62
C ARG A 681 -3.95 1.53 44.15
N LEU A 682 -4.92 1.73 43.25
CA LEU A 682 -4.67 1.73 41.81
C LEU A 682 -3.77 2.91 41.41
N ALA A 683 -4.02 4.10 41.94
CA ALA A 683 -3.18 5.27 41.67
C ALA A 683 -1.73 5.01 42.05
N THR A 684 -1.47 4.50 43.27
CA THR A 684 -0.12 4.12 43.71
C THR A 684 0.52 3.07 42.79
N SER A 685 -0.23 2.02 42.43
CA SER A 685 0.31 0.90 41.64
C SER A 685 0.63 1.32 40.20
N ILE A 686 -0.26 2.08 39.56
CA ILE A 686 -0.07 2.63 38.21
C ILE A 686 1.13 3.57 38.20
N ASN A 687 1.17 4.50 39.16
CA ASN A 687 2.24 5.47 39.28
C ASN A 687 3.61 4.77 39.41
N ASN A 688 3.72 3.81 40.33
CA ASN A 688 4.97 3.07 40.55
C ASN A 688 5.37 2.24 39.32
N ASN A 689 4.42 1.61 38.63
CA ASN A 689 4.75 0.78 37.47
C ASN A 689 5.27 1.63 36.30
N ILE A 690 4.61 2.75 35.99
CA ILE A 690 5.06 3.68 34.94
C ILE A 690 6.46 4.22 35.28
N ALA A 691 6.64 4.75 36.50
CA ALA A 691 7.91 5.34 36.90
C ALA A 691 9.07 4.34 36.80
N ASN A 692 8.86 3.09 37.25
CA ASN A 692 9.88 2.05 37.18
C ASN A 692 10.19 1.61 35.75
N LYS A 693 9.16 1.37 34.92
CA LYS A 693 9.35 0.88 33.55
C LYS A 693 10.02 1.88 32.62
N LEU A 694 9.69 3.16 32.80
CA LEU A 694 10.23 4.23 31.95
C LEU A 694 11.41 4.96 32.60
N ASN A 695 11.82 4.56 33.81
CA ASN A 695 12.86 5.22 34.59
C ASN A 695 12.60 6.73 34.76
N LEU A 696 11.37 7.07 35.17
CA LEU A 696 10.91 8.46 35.36
C LEU A 696 10.91 8.85 36.83
N VAL A 697 10.93 10.16 37.08
CA VAL A 697 10.76 10.70 38.43
C VAL A 697 9.37 10.32 38.96
N ASN A 698 9.36 9.53 40.03
CA ASN A 698 8.14 9.08 40.69
C ASN A 698 7.64 10.18 41.66
N ARG A 699 6.50 10.80 41.37
CA ARG A 699 5.91 11.86 42.21
C ARG A 699 4.75 11.36 43.09
N GLY A 700 4.51 10.06 43.07
CA GLY A 700 3.53 9.36 43.92
C GLY A 700 2.07 9.56 43.52
N GLU A 701 1.18 8.90 44.25
CA GLU A 701 -0.24 9.20 44.19
C GLU A 701 -0.59 10.47 44.95
N LYS A 702 -1.62 11.20 44.50
CA LYS A 702 -2.13 12.40 45.20
C LYS A 702 -3.65 12.46 45.23
N ASP A 703 -4.19 12.91 46.36
CA ASP A 703 -5.59 13.28 46.46
C ASP A 703 -5.81 14.67 45.83
N GLN A 704 -6.81 14.78 44.97
CA GLN A 704 -7.22 16.02 44.32
C GLN A 704 -8.74 16.07 44.16
N ASN A 705 -9.31 17.27 44.19
CA ASN A 705 -10.76 17.47 43.99
C ASN A 705 -11.15 17.38 42.50
N LEU A 706 -11.00 16.20 41.92
CA LEU A 706 -11.24 15.95 40.50
C LEU A 706 -12.72 15.65 40.22
N TYR A 707 -13.35 16.47 39.37
CA TYR A 707 -14.78 16.33 39.05
C TYR A 707 -15.12 14.94 38.51
N VAL A 708 -14.38 14.46 37.51
CA VAL A 708 -14.65 13.15 36.88
C VAL A 708 -14.40 11.99 37.86
N CYS A 709 -13.31 12.02 38.64
CA CYS A 709 -13.00 10.93 39.57
C CYS A 709 -13.94 10.89 40.78
N ARG A 710 -14.45 12.03 41.24
CA ARG A 710 -15.39 12.05 42.39
C ARG A 710 -16.81 11.66 42.01
N ASN A 711 -17.26 12.01 40.80
CA ASN A 711 -18.67 11.87 40.39
C ASN A 711 -19.01 10.54 39.68
N VAL A 712 -18.02 9.72 39.33
CA VAL A 712 -18.26 8.38 38.79
C VAL A 712 -18.53 7.32 39.87
N LYS A 713 -19.28 6.27 39.52
CA LYS A 713 -19.75 5.20 40.43
C LYS A 713 -18.72 4.10 40.68
N MET A 714 -17.72 3.96 39.81
CA MET A 714 -16.66 2.96 39.88
C MET A 714 -15.34 3.56 40.42
N PRO A 715 -14.35 2.75 40.82
CA PRO A 715 -13.01 3.24 41.12
C PRO A 715 -12.47 4.08 39.97
N ALA A 716 -11.77 5.16 40.29
CA ALA A 716 -11.40 6.16 39.31
C ALA A 716 -10.02 6.76 39.59
N VAL A 717 -9.19 6.83 38.56
CA VAL A 717 -7.86 7.47 38.61
C VAL A 717 -7.70 8.42 37.44
N LEU A 718 -6.86 9.44 37.62
CA LEU A 718 -6.38 10.30 36.55
C LEU A 718 -4.85 10.20 36.52
N VAL A 719 -4.28 9.83 35.40
CA VAL A 719 -2.84 9.59 35.25
C VAL A 719 -2.19 10.78 34.55
N GLU A 720 -1.34 11.51 35.27
CA GLU A 720 -0.48 12.54 34.69
C GLU A 720 0.79 11.88 34.16
N THR A 721 0.85 11.72 32.85
CA THR A 721 1.87 10.88 32.19
C THR A 721 3.20 11.60 31.95
N GLY A 722 3.30 12.89 32.29
CA GLY A 722 4.49 13.74 32.19
C GLY A 722 4.13 15.23 32.12
N PHE A 723 5.14 16.11 32.17
CA PHE A 723 4.96 17.57 32.10
C PHE A 723 5.27 18.13 30.71
N ILE A 724 4.27 18.66 30.00
CA ILE A 724 4.46 19.21 28.63
C ILE A 724 5.13 20.59 28.61
N THR A 725 5.31 21.20 29.78
CA THR A 725 6.04 22.46 30.01
C THR A 725 7.54 22.26 30.12
N ASN A 726 8.00 21.04 30.41
CA ASN A 726 9.41 20.69 30.40
C ASN A 726 9.80 20.14 29.03
N LYS A 727 10.86 20.68 28.44
CA LYS A 727 11.30 20.38 27.06
C LYS A 727 11.64 18.92 26.80
N GLU A 728 12.34 18.25 27.72
CA GLU A 728 12.71 16.85 27.54
C GLU A 728 11.52 15.92 27.82
N GLU A 729 10.69 16.29 28.78
CA GLU A 729 9.43 15.58 29.04
C GLU A 729 8.43 15.72 27.89
N ALA A 730 8.26 16.91 27.32
CA ALA A 730 7.36 17.17 26.20
C ALA A 730 7.73 16.30 24.98
N LYS A 731 9.03 16.20 24.66
CA LYS A 731 9.53 15.29 23.62
C LYS A 731 9.22 13.83 23.92
N ARG A 732 9.43 13.39 25.17
CA ARG A 732 9.10 12.02 25.61
C ARG A 732 7.60 11.76 25.55
N CYS A 733 6.77 12.66 26.05
CA CYS A 733 5.31 12.56 26.03
C CYS A 733 4.76 12.50 24.61
N ALA A 734 5.41 13.15 23.65
CA ALA A 734 5.07 13.08 22.23
C ALA A 734 5.71 11.88 21.49
N ASP A 735 6.62 11.13 22.11
CA ASP A 735 7.26 9.97 21.51
C ASP A 735 6.33 8.75 21.53
N PRO A 736 5.95 8.18 20.37
CA PRO A 736 5.00 7.08 20.31
C PRO A 736 5.45 5.82 21.06
N ALA A 737 6.76 5.54 21.14
CA ALA A 737 7.28 4.39 21.86
C ALA A 737 7.20 4.59 23.38
N SER A 738 7.47 5.80 23.88
CA SER A 738 7.22 6.15 25.28
C SER A 738 5.73 6.08 25.63
N GLN A 739 4.85 6.62 24.79
CA GLN A 739 3.40 6.55 25.00
C GLN A 739 2.91 5.09 25.07
N GLN A 740 3.43 4.23 24.19
CA GLN A 740 3.13 2.80 24.19
C GLN A 740 3.56 2.13 25.49
N LYS A 741 4.77 2.41 25.98
CA LYS A 741 5.25 1.90 27.29
C LYS A 741 4.39 2.39 28.46
N VAL A 742 3.91 3.63 28.43
CA VAL A 742 2.96 4.14 29.44
C VAL A 742 1.66 3.34 29.40
N ALA A 743 1.08 3.16 28.21
CA ALA A 743 -0.15 2.39 28.03
C ALA A 743 -0.01 0.93 28.51
N GLU A 744 1.09 0.26 28.16
CA GLU A 744 1.42 -1.09 28.62
C GLU A 744 1.55 -1.15 30.15
N ALA A 745 2.25 -0.19 30.76
CA ALA A 745 2.44 -0.14 32.21
C ALA A 745 1.11 0.05 32.96
N ILE A 746 0.18 0.84 32.41
CA ILE A 746 -1.17 0.98 32.97
C ILE A 746 -1.95 -0.33 32.82
N ALA A 747 -1.95 -0.93 31.62
CA ALA A 747 -2.69 -2.15 31.33
C ALA A 747 -2.25 -3.35 32.17
N GLU A 748 -0.96 -3.49 32.46
CA GLU A 748 -0.44 -4.54 33.35
C GLU A 748 -0.95 -4.42 34.78
N VAL A 749 -1.05 -3.20 35.31
CA VAL A 749 -1.60 -2.97 36.66
C VAL A 749 -3.09 -3.29 36.68
N ILE A 750 -3.81 -3.00 35.60
CA ILE A 750 -5.23 -3.34 35.50
C ILE A 750 -5.40 -4.85 35.47
N GLU A 751 -4.62 -5.55 34.63
CA GLU A 751 -4.62 -7.01 34.54
C GLU A 751 -4.32 -7.70 35.88
N SER A 752 -3.39 -7.15 36.66
CA SER A 752 -3.05 -7.72 37.97
C SER A 752 -4.12 -7.47 39.05
N ASN A 753 -5.08 -6.57 38.82
CA ASN A 753 -6.08 -6.16 39.80
C ASN A 753 -7.53 -6.50 39.44
N PHE A 754 -7.84 -6.84 38.17
CA PHE A 754 -9.21 -7.01 37.68
C PHE A 754 -9.44 -8.28 36.87
#